data_AF-A0AAD5VE81-F1
#
_entry.id   AF-A0AAD5VE81-F1
#
_cell.length_a   1.000
_cell.length_b   1.000
_cell.length_c   1.000
_cell.angle_alpha   90.00
_cell.angle_beta   90.00
_cell.angle_gamma   90.00
#
_symmetry.space_group_name_H-M   'P 1'
#
loop_
_entity.id
_entity.type
_entity.pdbx_description
1 polymer ?
#
loop_
_entity_poly.entity_id
_entity_poly.type
_entity_poly.pdbx_seq_one_letter_code
_entity_poly.pdbx_strand_id
1 'polypeptide(L)'
;MEPEYPDEDAFDSRSASPAPSLYSFNSSVDGRLLLRNVYGRVLNSQNDDHEEHRRLDLQHHIQTISLGSLYAAPDLVRRALQPRPYPVPAILDVGTGSGSWAIDMAKEFPHCQVVGVDLVPPRVEGELPVNCRFEIDDANLGFSHYRASFDVVHARAISAGIRDYPAFLNELAQVLRPRGVILVGDGEMQLYDEQKRPMSFSDIGQPGFSWTHKIFFAAYTAMKNKGGSVDSPSMGPTWLREIDSLTDVGWQKVFIPIGPWYYENERGRIVAEMLRVNSIKYIDTLGPLLLSEGYLPEVVATMQREAKAELEQLRVRIYTRWSFAWAPYRDVHDRDGSATRPEALTSRVSSITPPSTTSTMNSFVDRFAVNGPTVELRKAKEMLGDDAEFTDSAWGSQAGFGSLASGVPRFNVPSVPDPSAFLRMHTDDHADPSCRIKIKHGTTTLAFRFKGGVIVAVDSRATAGSYIASGTVKKVIEINPYLLGTMAGGAADCQYWETYLGIQCRMHELRNRERISVAAASKYLSNLVYGYKGMGLSMGTMICGWDKTGPAVYYVDSDGTRLKGDLFSVGSGSTFAYGVLDQGYRWDLSDEEAQELGRRSIYAAGHRDAFSGNTINLYHVKEDGWKFIGNYDVSKMHYEGPGNVPGAPGHGYGYAIRVEGRSSANPPSEDEEEEEESEEEEE
;
A
#
# COMPACT_ATOMS: atom_id res chain seq x y z
N MET A 1 -56.38 26.94 39.11
CA MET A 1 -55.09 27.04 39.80
C MET A 1 -54.67 25.63 40.16
N GLU A 2 -53.90 25.02 39.27
CA GLU A 2 -53.16 23.78 39.48
C GLU A 2 -51.75 24.03 38.93
N PRO A 3 -50.71 23.38 39.48
CA PRO A 3 -49.32 23.80 39.32
C PRO A 3 -48.70 23.31 38.01
N GLU A 4 -47.84 24.15 37.43
CA GLU A 4 -47.01 23.86 36.26
C GLU A 4 -45.94 22.80 36.58
N TYR A 5 -45.83 21.79 35.71
CA TYR A 5 -44.67 20.91 35.60
C TYR A 5 -43.74 21.47 34.52
N PRO A 6 -42.40 21.51 34.72
CA PRO A 6 -41.47 21.93 33.67
C PRO A 6 -41.15 20.78 32.71
N ASP A 7 -40.96 21.18 31.45
CA ASP A 7 -40.79 20.41 30.21
C ASP A 7 -39.92 19.14 30.28
N GLU A 8 -40.51 18.02 29.85
CA GLU A 8 -39.83 16.81 29.39
C GLU A 8 -39.36 17.01 27.94
N ASP A 9 -38.21 17.64 27.72
CA ASP A 9 -37.50 17.58 26.42
C ASP A 9 -36.00 17.82 26.62
N ALA A 10 -35.32 16.82 27.18
CA ALA A 10 -33.86 16.69 27.14
C ALA A 10 -33.48 15.21 27.03
N PHE A 11 -34.05 14.51 26.04
CA PHE A 11 -33.61 13.16 25.68
C PHE A 11 -32.48 13.23 24.63
N ASP A 12 -31.34 12.71 25.07
CA ASP A 12 -30.15 12.22 24.33
C ASP A 12 -30.32 12.16 22.80
N SER A 13 -29.85 13.20 22.10
CA SER A 13 -29.84 13.27 20.63
C SER A 13 -28.65 12.52 20.02
N ARG A 14 -28.31 11.34 20.55
CA ARG A 14 -27.45 10.39 19.85
C ARG A 14 -28.33 9.43 19.08
N SER A 15 -28.34 9.62 17.76
CA SER A 15 -28.97 8.75 16.78
C SER A 15 -28.76 7.28 17.15
N ALA A 16 -29.82 6.65 17.66
CA ALA A 16 -29.94 5.20 17.70
C ALA A 16 -30.24 4.73 16.28
N SER A 17 -29.22 4.75 15.42
CA SER A 17 -29.33 4.19 14.07
C SER A 17 -29.35 2.66 14.19
N PRO A 18 -30.40 1.95 13.74
CA PRO A 18 -30.46 0.49 13.79
C PRO A 18 -29.67 -0.20 12.66
N ALA A 19 -28.84 0.56 11.92
CA ALA A 19 -28.03 0.04 10.82
C ALA A 19 -26.54 0.18 11.18
N PRO A 20 -25.68 -0.83 10.92
CA PRO A 20 -24.26 -0.73 11.19
C PRO A 20 -23.65 0.37 10.30
N SER A 21 -23.35 1.54 10.89
CA SER A 21 -22.51 2.52 10.20
C SER A 21 -21.09 1.99 10.21
N LEU A 22 -20.53 1.74 9.03
CA LEU A 22 -19.17 1.24 8.86
C LEU A 22 -18.15 2.17 9.53
N TYR A 23 -18.43 3.48 9.54
CA TYR A 23 -17.64 4.55 10.15
C TYR A 23 -18.54 5.65 10.71
N SER A 24 -18.25 6.15 11.92
CA SER A 24 -18.75 7.43 12.41
C SER A 24 -17.70 8.52 12.18
N PHE A 25 -18.08 9.59 11.49
CA PHE A 25 -17.21 10.72 11.14
C PHE A 25 -17.42 11.89 12.10
N ASN A 26 -16.33 12.52 12.56
CA ASN A 26 -16.35 13.74 13.34
C ASN A 26 -15.62 14.87 12.57
N SER A 27 -16.42 15.68 11.87
CA SER A 27 -16.01 16.51 10.73
C SER A 27 -14.94 17.58 10.96
N SER A 28 -14.51 17.85 12.20
CA SER A 28 -13.49 18.87 12.51
C SER A 28 -12.06 18.33 12.59
N VAL A 29 -11.86 17.01 12.69
CA VAL A 29 -10.54 16.38 12.96
C VAL A 29 -10.07 15.49 11.78
N ASP A 30 -11.00 14.92 11.01
CA ASP A 30 -10.76 13.75 10.14
C ASP A 30 -10.02 14.03 8.82
N GLY A 31 -10.14 15.24 8.26
CA GLY A 31 -9.64 15.54 6.91
C GLY A 31 -8.11 15.50 6.75
N ARG A 32 -7.36 15.66 7.85
CA ARG A 32 -5.89 15.61 7.86
C ARG A 32 -5.33 14.21 8.12
N LEU A 33 -6.13 13.29 8.66
CA LEU A 33 -5.74 11.92 9.02
C LEU A 33 -5.72 10.97 7.80
N LEU A 34 -6.46 11.32 6.75
CA LEU A 34 -6.49 10.62 5.46
C LEU A 34 -5.26 10.89 4.57
N LEU A 35 -4.34 11.74 5.03
CA LEU A 35 -3.24 12.24 4.24
C LEU A 35 -1.90 12.10 5.00
N ARG A 36 -0.96 11.33 4.46
CA ARG A 36 0.39 11.15 4.99
C ARG A 36 1.40 11.97 4.17
N ASN A 37 2.26 12.72 4.84
CA ASN A 37 3.34 13.44 4.18
C ASN A 37 4.62 12.57 4.15
N VAL A 38 5.10 12.22 2.96
CA VAL A 38 6.31 11.42 2.75
C VAL A 38 7.24 12.21 1.84
N TYR A 39 8.38 12.67 2.39
CA TYR A 39 9.37 13.50 1.69
C TYR A 39 8.79 14.73 0.98
N GLY A 40 7.88 15.45 1.64
CA GLY A 40 7.28 16.69 1.11
C GLY A 40 6.12 16.45 0.14
N ARG A 41 5.69 15.20 -0.08
CA ARG A 41 4.50 14.85 -0.87
C ARG A 41 3.38 14.39 0.04
N VAL A 42 2.18 14.93 -0.20
CA VAL A 42 0.95 14.52 0.50
C VAL A 42 0.35 13.33 -0.26
N LEU A 43 0.35 12.15 0.38
CA LEU A 43 -0.20 10.90 -0.14
C LEU A 43 -1.45 10.53 0.65
N ASN A 44 -2.39 9.82 0.04
CA ASN A 44 -3.50 9.21 0.78
C ASN A 44 -2.93 8.08 1.66
N SER A 45 -3.19 8.12 2.97
CA SER A 45 -2.74 7.08 3.90
C SER A 45 -3.31 5.70 3.54
N GLN A 46 -4.50 5.64 2.93
CA GLN A 46 -5.23 4.39 2.72
C GLN A 46 -4.73 3.51 1.55
N ASN A 47 -4.06 4.05 0.53
CA ASN A 47 -3.81 3.34 -0.73
C ASN A 47 -2.63 2.34 -0.67
N ASP A 48 -1.68 2.53 0.25
CA ASP A 48 -0.48 1.68 0.40
C ASP A 48 -0.66 0.58 1.48
N ASP A 49 -1.75 0.64 2.25
CA ASP A 49 -1.96 -0.18 3.44
C ASP A 49 -2.49 -1.61 3.16
N HIS A 50 -2.68 -2.01 1.90
CA HIS A 50 -3.15 -3.38 1.59
C HIS A 50 -2.15 -4.46 2.00
N GLU A 51 -0.85 -4.23 1.75
CA GLU A 51 0.18 -5.18 2.18
C GLU A 51 0.38 -5.14 3.70
N GLU A 52 0.22 -3.95 4.29
CA GLU A 52 0.34 -3.75 5.72
C GLU A 52 -0.83 -4.40 6.50
N HIS A 53 -2.08 -4.24 6.07
CA HIS A 53 -3.23 -4.92 6.67
C HIS A 53 -3.09 -6.45 6.60
N ARG A 54 -2.66 -7.01 5.46
CA ARG A 54 -2.36 -8.46 5.38
C ARG A 54 -1.23 -8.89 6.31
N ARG A 55 -0.23 -8.02 6.53
CA ARG A 55 0.84 -8.28 7.51
C ARG A 55 0.30 -8.23 8.94
N LEU A 56 -0.60 -7.29 9.25
CA LEU A 56 -1.28 -7.18 10.55
C LEU A 56 -2.22 -8.35 10.81
N ASP A 57 -2.92 -8.88 9.81
CA ASP A 57 -3.71 -10.12 9.93
C ASP A 57 -2.81 -11.30 10.26
N LEU A 58 -1.67 -11.42 9.58
CA LEU A 58 -0.67 -12.44 9.88
C LEU A 58 -0.15 -12.30 11.32
N GLN A 59 0.12 -11.07 11.75
CA GLN A 59 0.51 -10.76 13.13
C GLN A 59 -0.58 -11.15 14.14
N HIS A 60 -1.85 -10.85 13.85
CA HIS A 60 -2.98 -11.25 14.69
C HIS A 60 -3.01 -12.77 14.89
N HIS A 61 -2.90 -13.55 13.82
CA HIS A 61 -2.86 -15.02 13.88
C HIS A 61 -1.68 -15.53 14.70
N ILE A 62 -0.47 -14.98 14.49
CA ILE A 62 0.73 -15.34 15.28
C ILE A 62 0.44 -15.19 16.78
N GLN A 63 -0.15 -14.07 17.19
CA GLN A 63 -0.43 -13.81 18.60
C GLN A 63 -1.54 -14.69 19.18
N THR A 64 -2.66 -14.84 18.45
CA THR A 64 -3.77 -15.71 18.88
C THR A 64 -3.29 -17.16 19.07
N ILE A 65 -2.46 -17.63 18.14
CA ILE A 65 -1.90 -18.97 18.21
C ILE A 65 -0.86 -19.06 19.35
N SER A 66 -0.05 -18.03 19.58
CA SER A 66 0.97 -18.02 20.63
C SER A 66 0.39 -17.94 22.05
N LEU A 67 -0.69 -17.17 22.23
CA LEU A 67 -1.40 -17.03 23.51
C LEU A 67 -2.35 -18.21 23.79
N GLY A 68 -2.72 -18.98 22.78
CA GLY A 68 -3.76 -19.99 22.91
C GLY A 68 -5.18 -19.45 22.98
N SER A 69 -5.37 -18.14 22.82
CA SER A 69 -6.64 -17.42 22.93
C SER A 69 -6.52 -16.04 22.27
N LEU A 70 -7.64 -15.35 22.02
CA LEU A 70 -7.66 -14.00 21.44
C LEU A 70 -7.03 -12.94 22.36
N TYR A 71 -6.99 -13.19 23.68
CA TYR A 71 -6.61 -12.20 24.69
C TYR A 71 -5.90 -12.85 25.88
N ALA A 72 -5.08 -12.06 26.58
CA ALA A 72 -4.52 -12.47 27.86
C ALA A 72 -5.60 -12.47 28.97
N ALA A 73 -5.34 -13.18 30.07
CA ALA A 73 -6.21 -13.31 31.24
C ALA A 73 -7.67 -13.72 30.95
N PRO A 74 -7.91 -14.95 30.44
CA PRO A 74 -9.24 -15.31 29.95
C PRO A 74 -10.37 -15.20 30.98
N ASP A 75 -10.09 -15.50 32.23
CA ASP A 75 -11.07 -15.46 33.32
C ASP A 75 -11.52 -14.03 33.65
N LEU A 76 -10.63 -13.04 33.55
CA LEU A 76 -10.97 -11.64 33.79
C LEU A 76 -11.84 -11.09 32.66
N VAL A 77 -11.46 -11.37 31.41
CA VAL A 77 -12.21 -10.93 30.22
C VAL A 77 -13.60 -11.53 30.21
N ARG A 78 -13.73 -12.85 30.42
CA ARG A 78 -15.03 -13.52 30.49
C ARG A 78 -15.91 -12.99 31.62
N ARG A 79 -15.31 -12.62 32.76
CA ARG A 79 -16.03 -12.01 33.89
C ARG A 79 -16.53 -10.60 33.56
N ALA A 80 -15.69 -9.77 32.95
CA ALA A 80 -16.04 -8.41 32.55
C ALA A 80 -17.15 -8.39 31.49
N LEU A 81 -17.15 -9.38 30.59
CA LEU A 81 -18.10 -9.51 29.48
C LEU A 81 -19.29 -10.44 29.77
N GLN A 82 -19.60 -10.72 31.04
CA GLN A 82 -20.78 -11.52 31.35
C GLN A 82 -22.06 -10.88 30.79
N PRO A 83 -22.97 -11.67 30.16
CA PRO A 83 -24.22 -11.15 29.63
C PRO A 83 -25.03 -10.42 30.70
N ARG A 84 -25.46 -9.19 30.39
CA ARG A 84 -26.33 -8.39 31.26
C ARG A 84 -27.18 -7.44 30.40
N PRO A 85 -28.40 -7.09 30.85
CA PRO A 85 -29.36 -6.36 30.02
C PRO A 85 -28.99 -4.89 29.82
N TYR A 86 -28.44 -4.23 30.84
CA TYR A 86 -28.01 -2.83 30.76
C TYR A 86 -26.96 -2.51 31.84
N PRO A 87 -25.93 -1.69 31.53
CA PRO A 87 -25.49 -1.38 30.18
C PRO A 87 -24.98 -2.65 29.49
N VAL A 88 -25.25 -2.80 28.19
CA VAL A 88 -24.73 -3.93 27.39
C VAL A 88 -23.19 -3.94 27.52
N PRO A 89 -22.56 -5.11 27.76
CA PRO A 89 -21.11 -5.18 27.86
C PRO A 89 -20.45 -4.69 26.57
N ALA A 90 -19.38 -3.91 26.70
CA ALA A 90 -18.72 -3.27 25.56
C ALA A 90 -17.21 -3.48 25.56
N ILE A 91 -16.63 -3.62 24.36
CA ILE A 91 -15.21 -3.82 24.10
C ILE A 91 -14.70 -2.66 23.24
N LEU A 92 -13.58 -2.07 23.64
CA LEU A 92 -12.83 -1.10 22.84
C LEU A 92 -11.50 -1.73 22.40
N ASP A 93 -11.21 -1.69 21.10
CA ASP A 93 -9.93 -2.07 20.51
C ASP A 93 -9.22 -0.83 19.95
N VAL A 94 -8.16 -0.37 20.61
CA VAL A 94 -7.43 0.86 20.26
C VAL A 94 -6.22 0.53 19.38
N GLY A 95 -6.15 1.20 18.22
CA GLY A 95 -5.24 0.86 17.14
C GLY A 95 -5.61 -0.48 16.52
N THR A 96 -6.86 -0.61 16.08
CA THR A 96 -7.43 -1.88 15.61
C THR A 96 -6.76 -2.41 14.34
N GLY A 97 -6.00 -1.58 13.62
CA GLY A 97 -5.23 -1.98 12.44
C GLY A 97 -6.12 -2.56 11.35
N SER A 98 -5.97 -3.86 11.06
CA SER A 98 -6.82 -4.54 10.08
C SER A 98 -8.24 -4.84 10.57
N GLY A 99 -8.54 -4.65 11.86
CA GLY A 99 -9.84 -4.94 12.46
C GLY A 99 -10.05 -6.40 12.86
N SER A 100 -9.11 -7.30 12.52
CA SER A 100 -9.24 -8.75 12.75
C SER A 100 -9.49 -9.11 14.22
N TRP A 101 -8.84 -8.43 15.17
CA TRP A 101 -9.05 -8.72 16.59
C TRP A 101 -10.46 -8.33 17.06
N ALA A 102 -10.91 -7.12 16.73
CA ALA A 102 -12.25 -6.64 17.06
C ALA A 102 -13.34 -7.56 16.47
N ILE A 103 -13.16 -7.99 15.21
CA ILE A 103 -14.10 -8.89 14.53
C ILE A 103 -14.17 -10.25 15.23
N ASP A 104 -13.04 -10.84 15.58
CA ASP A 104 -13.03 -12.15 16.23
C ASP A 104 -13.56 -12.09 17.67
N MET A 105 -13.32 -10.98 18.38
CA MET A 105 -13.97 -10.71 19.66
C MET A 105 -15.49 -10.55 19.54
N ALA A 106 -15.97 -9.88 18.48
CA ALA A 106 -17.39 -9.72 18.22
C ALA A 106 -18.07 -11.07 17.92
N LYS A 107 -17.36 -11.99 17.26
CA LYS A 107 -17.82 -13.37 17.03
C LYS A 107 -17.79 -14.22 18.31
N GLU A 108 -16.77 -14.10 19.15
CA GLU A 108 -16.68 -14.85 20.43
C GLU A 108 -17.71 -14.35 21.44
N PHE A 109 -18.04 -13.06 21.43
CA PHE A 109 -18.99 -12.43 22.34
C PHE A 109 -20.13 -11.70 21.59
N PRO A 110 -21.08 -12.45 20.99
CA PRO A 110 -22.14 -11.87 20.15
C PRO A 110 -23.14 -10.98 20.92
N HIS A 111 -23.18 -11.08 22.26
CA HIS A 111 -24.01 -10.23 23.13
C HIS A 111 -23.33 -8.91 23.54
N CYS A 112 -22.06 -8.72 23.19
CA CYS A 112 -21.30 -7.50 23.51
C CYS A 112 -21.29 -6.53 22.32
N GLN A 113 -21.12 -5.24 22.58
CA GLN A 113 -20.81 -4.23 21.55
C GLN A 113 -19.30 -4.09 21.40
N VAL A 114 -18.78 -4.12 20.18
CA VAL A 114 -17.35 -3.97 19.88
C VAL A 114 -17.10 -2.73 19.05
N VAL A 115 -16.15 -1.91 19.50
CA VAL A 115 -15.72 -0.69 18.84
C VAL A 115 -14.22 -0.80 18.59
N GLY A 116 -13.81 -0.79 17.32
CA GLY A 116 -12.41 -0.64 16.95
C GLY A 116 -12.11 0.81 16.57
N VAL A 117 -11.00 1.34 17.07
CA VAL A 117 -10.55 2.70 16.81
C VAL A 117 -9.19 2.67 16.14
N ASP A 118 -9.00 3.44 15.08
CA ASP A 118 -7.70 3.61 14.43
C ASP A 118 -7.63 4.96 13.70
N LEU A 119 -6.42 5.41 13.37
CA LEU A 119 -6.17 6.58 12.51
C LEU A 119 -6.65 6.34 11.08
N VAL A 120 -6.60 5.07 10.65
CA VAL A 120 -6.97 4.65 9.31
C VAL A 120 -8.03 3.55 9.42
N PRO A 121 -9.13 3.64 8.67
CA PRO A 121 -10.20 2.65 8.76
C PRO A 121 -9.71 1.24 8.40
N PRO A 122 -10.04 0.20 9.19
CA PRO A 122 -9.69 -1.17 8.88
C PRO A 122 -10.38 -1.62 7.60
N ARG A 123 -9.66 -2.36 6.75
CA ARG A 123 -10.24 -2.95 5.54
C ARG A 123 -10.73 -4.37 5.84
N VAL A 124 -12.04 -4.49 6.04
CA VAL A 124 -12.67 -5.78 6.37
C VAL A 124 -13.11 -6.50 5.11
N GLU A 125 -12.61 -7.73 4.90
CA GLU A 125 -13.07 -8.60 3.82
C GLU A 125 -14.32 -9.39 4.28
N GLY A 126 -15.52 -8.96 3.84
CA GLY A 126 -16.78 -9.68 4.08
C GLY A 126 -17.80 -8.90 4.91
N GLU A 127 -18.87 -9.59 5.32
CA GLU A 127 -19.91 -9.00 6.19
C GLU A 127 -19.40 -8.87 7.63
N LEU A 128 -19.50 -7.65 8.15
CA LEU A 128 -19.16 -7.34 9.54
C LEU A 128 -20.20 -7.90 10.51
N PRO A 129 -19.77 -8.48 11.65
CA PRO A 129 -20.70 -8.81 12.72
C PRO A 129 -21.52 -7.58 13.12
N VAL A 130 -22.84 -7.74 13.26
CA VAL A 130 -23.79 -6.65 13.55
C VAL A 130 -23.49 -5.90 14.86
N ASN A 131 -22.70 -6.51 15.73
CA ASN A 131 -22.26 -5.96 17.01
C ASN A 131 -20.85 -5.36 16.97
N CYS A 132 -20.26 -5.20 15.79
CA CYS A 132 -18.92 -4.64 15.58
C CYS A 132 -19.00 -3.39 14.70
N ARG A 133 -18.35 -2.30 15.13
CA ARG A 133 -18.18 -1.09 14.32
C ARG A 133 -16.78 -0.51 14.46
N PHE A 134 -16.41 0.36 13.53
CA PHE A 134 -15.13 1.03 13.51
C PHE A 134 -15.28 2.54 13.50
N GLU A 135 -14.40 3.23 14.22
CA GLU A 135 -14.38 4.69 14.34
C GLU A 135 -12.97 5.20 14.00
N ILE A 136 -12.89 6.33 13.31
CA ILE A 136 -11.61 6.97 12.98
C ILE A 136 -11.28 7.94 14.12
N ASP A 137 -10.19 7.70 14.84
CA ASP A 137 -9.75 8.59 15.92
C ASP A 137 -8.23 8.49 16.16
N ASP A 138 -7.64 9.58 16.63
CA ASP A 138 -6.23 9.63 17.00
C ASP A 138 -6.06 9.38 18.50
N ALA A 139 -5.52 8.21 18.83
CA ALA A 139 -5.24 7.79 20.20
C ALA A 139 -4.34 8.78 20.98
N ASN A 140 -3.58 9.65 20.31
CA ASN A 140 -2.78 10.70 20.95
C ASN A 140 -3.61 11.91 21.42
N LEU A 141 -4.87 12.04 21.00
CA LEU A 141 -5.77 13.13 21.41
C LEU A 141 -6.58 12.80 22.67
N GLY A 142 -6.53 11.54 23.14
CA GLY A 142 -7.17 11.07 24.37
C GLY A 142 -8.61 10.58 24.15
N PHE A 143 -9.20 9.98 25.18
CA PHE A 143 -10.46 9.21 25.07
C PHE A 143 -11.55 9.74 26.01
N SER A 144 -11.52 11.03 26.32
CA SER A 144 -12.46 11.66 27.25
C SER A 144 -13.95 11.43 26.90
N HIS A 145 -14.27 11.32 25.60
CA HIS A 145 -15.61 11.04 25.10
C HIS A 145 -16.10 9.60 25.35
N TYR A 146 -15.19 8.67 25.67
CA TYR A 146 -15.48 7.28 26.02
C TYR A 146 -15.34 6.97 27.51
N ARG A 147 -15.26 7.99 28.37
CA ARG A 147 -15.13 7.80 29.82
C ARG A 147 -16.18 6.80 30.34
N ALA A 148 -15.74 5.82 31.13
CA ALA A 148 -16.57 4.79 31.76
C ALA A 148 -17.57 4.08 30.80
N SER A 149 -17.15 3.83 29.56
CA SER A 149 -18.03 3.28 28.52
C SER A 149 -17.78 1.81 28.19
N PHE A 150 -16.64 1.24 28.58
CA PHE A 150 -16.22 -0.11 28.14
C PHE A 150 -15.85 -1.04 29.29
N ASP A 151 -16.12 -2.33 29.11
CA ASP A 151 -15.81 -3.39 30.07
C ASP A 151 -14.46 -4.05 29.76
N VAL A 152 -14.03 -4.02 28.50
CA VAL A 152 -12.71 -4.45 28.07
C VAL A 152 -12.12 -3.36 27.19
N VAL A 153 -10.90 -2.94 27.49
CA VAL A 153 -10.11 -2.05 26.64
C VAL A 153 -8.84 -2.79 26.25
N HIS A 154 -8.64 -2.95 24.94
CA HIS A 154 -7.50 -3.65 24.36
C HIS A 154 -6.67 -2.67 23.53
N ALA A 155 -5.34 -2.78 23.61
CA ALA A 155 -4.42 -2.07 22.73
C ALA A 155 -3.20 -2.96 22.45
N ARG A 156 -2.86 -3.18 21.18
CA ARG A 156 -1.73 -4.07 20.83
C ARG A 156 -0.93 -3.58 19.64
N ALA A 157 0.39 -3.63 19.77
CA ALA A 157 1.36 -3.25 18.72
C ALA A 157 1.24 -1.78 18.27
N ILE A 158 0.81 -0.90 19.18
CA ILE A 158 0.58 0.53 18.88
C ILE A 158 1.69 1.43 19.44
N SER A 159 2.61 0.88 20.25
CA SER A 159 3.62 1.65 21.00
C SER A 159 4.47 2.61 20.16
N ALA A 160 4.77 2.24 18.91
CA ALA A 160 5.53 3.09 17.99
C ALA A 160 4.77 4.36 17.57
N GLY A 161 3.44 4.36 17.62
CA GLY A 161 2.57 5.48 17.25
C GLY A 161 2.11 6.36 18.42
N ILE A 162 2.44 5.99 19.65
CA ILE A 162 2.04 6.70 20.88
C ILE A 162 3.22 7.50 21.44
N ARG A 163 3.02 8.81 21.59
CA ARG A 163 4.06 9.74 22.07
C ARG A 163 4.31 9.61 23.57
N ASP A 164 3.24 9.58 24.37
CA ASP A 164 3.29 9.46 25.83
C ASP A 164 2.49 8.23 26.27
N TYR A 165 3.17 7.09 26.35
CA TYR A 165 2.53 5.82 26.67
C TYR A 165 1.99 5.75 28.11
N PRO A 166 2.69 6.26 29.15
CA PRO A 166 2.11 6.37 30.49
C PRO A 166 0.82 7.21 30.56
N ALA A 167 0.76 8.36 29.88
CA ALA A 167 -0.46 9.16 29.82
C ALA A 167 -1.57 8.43 29.06
N PHE A 168 -1.24 7.76 27.96
CA PHE A 168 -2.15 6.92 27.21
C PHE A 168 -2.78 5.80 28.05
N LEU A 169 -1.97 5.08 28.85
CA LEU A 169 -2.50 4.04 29.75
C LEU A 169 -3.46 4.63 30.81
N ASN A 170 -3.19 5.83 31.31
CA ASN A 170 -4.10 6.55 32.22
C ASN A 170 -5.41 6.93 31.54
N GLU A 171 -5.39 7.34 30.28
CA GLU A 171 -6.61 7.58 29.49
C GLU A 171 -7.42 6.29 29.31
N LEU A 172 -6.78 5.19 28.91
CA LEU A 172 -7.45 3.89 28.77
C LEU A 172 -8.09 3.40 30.08
N ALA A 173 -7.44 3.65 31.21
CA ALA A 173 -8.01 3.30 32.52
C ALA A 173 -9.28 4.12 32.85
N GLN A 174 -9.40 5.36 32.34
CA GLN A 174 -10.58 6.20 32.52
C GLN A 174 -11.75 5.80 31.62
N VAL A 175 -11.46 5.11 30.51
CA VAL A 175 -12.46 4.56 29.58
C VAL A 175 -13.19 3.35 30.18
N LEU A 176 -12.54 2.63 31.11
CA LEU A 176 -13.11 1.45 31.76
C LEU A 176 -14.29 1.80 32.67
N ARG A 177 -15.34 0.98 32.55
CA ARG A 177 -16.39 0.83 33.56
C ARG A 177 -15.83 0.17 34.82
N PRO A 178 -16.50 0.34 35.98
CA PRO A 178 -16.25 -0.49 37.15
C PRO A 178 -16.24 -1.97 36.75
N ARG A 179 -15.27 -2.73 37.30
CA ARG A 179 -15.02 -4.17 37.00
C ARG A 179 -14.52 -4.47 35.59
N GLY A 180 -14.22 -3.45 34.79
CA GLY A 180 -13.61 -3.63 33.48
C GLY A 180 -12.16 -4.12 33.58
N VAL A 181 -11.58 -4.51 32.45
CA VAL A 181 -10.17 -4.94 32.36
C VAL A 181 -9.47 -4.26 31.19
N ILE A 182 -8.25 -3.76 31.45
CA ILE A 182 -7.34 -3.29 30.41
C ILE A 182 -6.42 -4.44 30.00
N LEU A 183 -6.20 -4.57 28.69
CA LEU A 183 -5.31 -5.53 28.06
C LEU A 183 -4.36 -4.76 27.14
N VAL A 184 -3.05 -4.87 27.37
CA VAL A 184 -2.05 -4.26 26.49
C VAL A 184 -1.00 -5.28 26.06
N GLY A 185 -0.49 -5.14 24.84
CA GLY A 185 0.59 -6.00 24.37
C GLY A 185 1.44 -5.36 23.28
N ASP A 186 2.75 -5.51 23.38
CA ASP A 186 3.66 -4.99 22.35
C ASP A 186 4.81 -5.95 22.09
N GLY A 187 5.30 -5.94 20.85
CA GLY A 187 6.49 -6.67 20.43
C GLY A 187 7.75 -5.86 20.73
N GLU A 188 8.80 -6.53 21.20
CA GLU A 188 10.10 -5.90 21.43
C GLU A 188 10.92 -5.86 20.14
N MET A 189 11.53 -4.69 19.87
CA MET A 189 12.51 -4.53 18.80
C MET A 189 13.85 -5.19 19.12
N GLN A 190 14.15 -5.40 20.41
CA GLN A 190 15.33 -6.14 20.83
C GLN A 190 15.19 -7.61 20.40
N LEU A 191 16.16 -8.09 19.64
CA LEU A 191 16.24 -9.49 19.25
C LEU A 191 17.02 -10.30 20.27
N TYR A 192 16.75 -11.60 20.31
CA TYR A 192 17.32 -12.54 21.26
C TYR A 192 17.99 -13.71 20.53
N ASP A 193 19.11 -14.20 21.06
CA ASP A 193 19.83 -15.35 20.52
C ASP A 193 19.10 -16.68 20.79
N GLU A 194 19.66 -17.79 20.32
CA GLU A 194 19.10 -19.13 20.52
C GLU A 194 18.97 -19.54 22.01
N GLN A 195 19.73 -18.89 22.92
CA GLN A 195 19.62 -19.04 24.37
C GLN A 195 18.67 -18.03 25.02
N LYS A 196 17.89 -17.28 24.21
CA LYS A 196 16.95 -16.23 24.65
C LYS A 196 17.63 -15.09 25.42
N ARG A 197 18.90 -14.81 25.14
CA ARG A 197 19.65 -13.66 25.67
C ARG A 197 19.59 -12.50 24.67
N PRO A 198 19.50 -11.25 25.13
CA PRO A 198 19.52 -10.09 24.23
C PRO A 198 20.76 -10.10 23.35
N MET A 199 20.58 -9.91 22.05
CA MET A 199 21.70 -9.78 21.12
C MET A 199 22.40 -8.43 21.31
N SER A 200 23.73 -8.47 21.36
CA SER A 200 24.57 -7.28 21.38
C SER A 200 24.79 -6.76 19.96
N PHE A 201 24.98 -5.44 19.81
CA PHE A 201 25.38 -4.88 18.54
C PHE A 201 26.78 -5.39 18.15
N SER A 202 26.96 -5.70 16.87
CA SER A 202 28.26 -6.10 16.31
C SER A 202 28.44 -5.42 14.95
N ASP A 203 29.68 -5.06 14.64
CA ASP A 203 30.02 -4.43 13.35
C ASP A 203 30.08 -5.46 12.22
N ILE A 204 29.95 -4.96 10.98
CA ILE A 204 30.04 -5.79 9.79
C ILE A 204 31.39 -6.52 9.77
N GLY A 205 31.35 -7.84 9.59
CA GLY A 205 32.54 -8.69 9.56
C GLY A 205 33.02 -9.19 10.92
N GLN A 206 32.42 -8.74 12.03
CA GLN A 206 32.71 -9.29 13.36
C GLN A 206 31.93 -10.57 13.64
N PRO A 207 32.46 -11.50 14.46
CA PRO A 207 31.71 -12.66 14.93
C PRO A 207 30.41 -12.24 15.64
N GLY A 208 29.29 -12.87 15.28
CA GLY A 208 27.97 -12.55 15.85
C GLY A 208 27.22 -11.43 15.12
N PHE A 209 27.77 -10.87 14.04
CA PHE A 209 27.06 -9.94 13.17
C PHE A 209 25.83 -10.58 12.53
N SER A 210 24.72 -9.84 12.51
CA SER A 210 23.50 -10.18 11.79
C SER A 210 22.92 -8.94 11.12
N TRP A 211 22.55 -9.06 9.85
CA TRP A 211 21.91 -7.97 9.09
C TRP A 211 20.50 -7.68 9.63
N THR A 212 19.78 -8.73 10.03
CA THR A 212 18.47 -8.63 10.69
C THR A 212 18.59 -7.87 12.00
N HIS A 213 19.59 -8.19 12.83
CA HIS A 213 19.80 -7.44 14.06
C HIS A 213 20.18 -5.98 13.79
N LYS A 214 21.04 -5.73 12.80
CA LYS A 214 21.48 -4.37 12.44
C LYS A 214 20.30 -3.48 12.04
N ILE A 215 19.38 -3.97 11.20
CA ILE A 215 18.24 -3.17 10.74
C ILE A 215 17.18 -2.96 11.82
N PHE A 216 16.90 -3.96 12.66
CA PHE A 216 16.01 -3.81 13.81
C PHE A 216 16.57 -2.82 14.84
N PHE A 217 17.88 -2.88 15.10
CA PHE A 217 18.55 -1.93 16.00
C PHE A 217 18.54 -0.49 15.45
N ALA A 218 18.75 -0.32 14.14
CA ALA A 218 18.64 0.98 13.49
C ALA A 218 17.21 1.54 13.59
N ALA A 219 16.20 0.70 13.34
CA ALA A 219 14.80 1.09 13.48
C ALA A 219 14.43 1.46 14.92
N TYR A 220 14.90 0.68 15.91
CA TYR A 220 14.71 1.00 17.32
C TYR A 220 15.28 2.38 17.67
N THR A 221 16.51 2.67 17.21
CA THR A 221 17.16 3.97 17.45
C THR A 221 16.39 5.11 16.79
N ALA A 222 15.97 4.92 15.54
CA ALA A 222 15.16 5.88 14.79
C ALA A 222 13.84 6.22 15.49
N MET A 223 13.11 5.20 15.95
CA MET A 223 11.85 5.39 16.67
C MET A 223 12.05 6.09 18.01
N LYS A 224 13.13 5.76 18.73
CA LYS A 224 13.47 6.41 20.01
C LYS A 224 13.79 7.89 19.82
N ASN A 225 14.54 8.25 18.78
CA ASN A 225 14.88 9.65 18.46
C ASN A 225 13.63 10.50 18.14
N LYS A 226 12.61 9.88 17.56
CA LYS A 226 11.32 10.54 17.23
C LYS A 226 10.36 10.62 18.41
N GLY A 227 10.77 10.21 19.61
CA GLY A 227 9.95 10.25 20.82
C GLY A 227 8.96 9.09 20.96
N GLY A 228 9.14 8.00 20.22
CA GLY A 228 8.33 6.79 20.38
C GLY A 228 8.65 6.07 21.69
N SER A 229 7.62 5.56 22.37
CA SER A 229 7.76 4.80 23.63
C SER A 229 8.20 3.35 23.38
N VAL A 230 9.35 3.17 22.73
CA VAL A 230 9.91 1.85 22.34
C VAL A 230 10.23 0.92 23.52
N ASP A 231 10.36 1.47 24.73
CA ASP A 231 10.59 0.72 25.97
C ASP A 231 9.27 0.21 26.62
N SER A 232 8.11 0.57 26.04
CA SER A 232 6.79 0.18 26.53
C SER A 232 6.55 -1.33 26.72
N PRO A 233 7.05 -2.25 25.89
CA PRO A 233 6.80 -3.67 26.13
C PRO A 233 7.43 -4.16 27.44
N SER A 234 8.54 -3.53 27.85
CA SER A 234 9.22 -3.89 29.10
C SER A 234 8.65 -3.15 30.32
N MET A 235 8.11 -1.94 30.12
CA MET A 235 7.63 -1.07 31.19
C MET A 235 6.12 -1.11 31.43
N GLY A 236 5.32 -1.66 30.52
CA GLY A 236 3.86 -1.72 30.60
C GLY A 236 3.33 -2.20 31.97
N PRO A 237 3.81 -3.32 32.54
CA PRO A 237 3.38 -3.77 33.86
C PRO A 237 3.71 -2.79 34.99
N THR A 238 4.81 -2.03 34.87
CA THR A 238 5.19 -1.02 35.86
C THR A 238 4.25 0.16 35.80
N TRP A 239 4.00 0.71 34.60
CA TRP A 239 3.11 1.85 34.43
C TRP A 239 1.65 1.53 34.79
N LEU A 240 1.16 0.32 34.48
CA LEU A 240 -0.17 -0.10 34.93
C LEU A 240 -0.31 -0.14 36.46
N ARG A 241 0.76 -0.43 37.21
CA ARG A 241 0.74 -0.42 38.69
C ARG A 241 0.72 0.99 39.27
N GLU A 242 1.15 1.99 38.52
CA GLU A 242 1.16 3.40 38.95
C GLU A 242 -0.24 4.04 38.80
N ILE A 243 -1.17 3.39 38.12
CA ILE A 243 -2.54 3.86 37.93
C ILE A 243 -3.41 3.43 39.12
N ASP A 244 -3.79 4.39 39.95
CA ASP A 244 -4.56 4.16 41.20
C ASP A 244 -5.89 3.43 41.01
N SER A 245 -6.51 3.57 39.83
CA SER A 245 -7.79 2.94 39.51
C SER A 245 -7.67 1.47 39.08
N LEU A 246 -6.45 0.95 38.94
CA LEU A 246 -6.19 -0.44 38.56
C LEU A 246 -5.70 -1.25 39.77
N THR A 247 -5.87 -2.57 39.71
CA THR A 247 -5.42 -3.53 40.73
C THR A 247 -4.90 -4.80 40.07
N ASP A 248 -4.24 -5.67 40.82
CA ASP A 248 -3.88 -7.05 40.41
C ASP A 248 -3.21 -7.16 39.03
N VAL A 249 -2.24 -6.28 38.75
CA VAL A 249 -1.55 -6.23 37.45
C VAL A 249 -0.84 -7.55 37.15
N GLY A 250 -1.33 -8.24 36.13
CA GLY A 250 -0.72 -9.46 35.58
C GLY A 250 0.08 -9.18 34.31
N TRP A 251 1.03 -10.06 34.02
CA TRP A 251 1.84 -9.96 32.80
C TRP A 251 2.39 -11.32 32.37
N GLN A 252 2.71 -11.46 31.09
CA GLN A 252 3.40 -12.61 30.54
C GLN A 252 4.31 -12.22 29.36
N LYS A 253 5.35 -13.02 29.12
CA LYS A 253 6.27 -12.86 27.99
C LYS A 253 6.26 -14.11 27.14
N VAL A 254 6.22 -13.92 25.82
CA VAL A 254 6.27 -15.01 24.84
C VAL A 254 7.46 -14.81 23.92
N PHE A 255 8.33 -15.81 23.84
CA PHE A 255 9.43 -15.84 22.89
C PHE A 255 9.00 -16.61 21.66
N ILE A 256 9.11 -15.99 20.49
CA ILE A 256 8.68 -16.57 19.21
C ILE A 256 9.89 -16.59 18.26
N PRO A 257 10.30 -17.77 17.75
CA PRO A 257 11.45 -17.85 16.85
C PRO A 257 11.10 -17.24 15.50
N ILE A 258 11.98 -16.39 14.96
CA ILE A 258 11.82 -15.83 13.62
C ILE A 258 12.33 -16.88 12.62
N GLY A 259 11.40 -17.72 12.15
CA GLY A 259 11.67 -18.83 11.25
C GLY A 259 11.68 -20.20 11.94
N PRO A 260 11.36 -21.27 11.19
CA PRO A 260 11.17 -22.61 11.74
C PRO A 260 12.49 -23.33 12.01
N TRP A 261 13.47 -22.65 12.62
CA TRP A 261 14.75 -23.22 13.04
C TRP A 261 14.65 -23.93 14.40
N TYR A 262 13.61 -23.66 15.19
CA TYR A 262 13.23 -24.39 16.40
C TYR A 262 11.70 -24.42 16.54
N TYR A 263 11.14 -25.57 16.91
CA TYR A 263 9.73 -25.73 17.25
C TYR A 263 9.51 -27.03 18.03
N GLU A 264 8.61 -26.99 19.02
CA GLU A 264 8.29 -28.17 19.85
C GLU A 264 7.19 -29.04 19.24
N ASN A 265 6.32 -28.42 18.45
CA ASN A 265 5.19 -29.07 17.80
C ASN A 265 4.83 -28.33 16.50
N GLU A 266 3.88 -28.90 15.75
CA GLU A 266 3.47 -28.37 14.45
C GLU A 266 2.88 -26.95 14.55
N ARG A 267 2.16 -26.65 15.63
CA ARG A 267 1.66 -25.29 15.91
C ARG A 267 2.83 -24.31 16.05
N GLY A 268 3.87 -24.67 16.80
CA GLY A 268 5.08 -23.87 16.93
C GLY A 268 5.81 -23.66 15.59
N ARG A 269 5.86 -24.69 14.74
CA ARG A 269 6.46 -24.58 13.39
C ARG A 269 5.72 -23.56 12.52
N ILE A 270 4.39 -23.62 12.53
CA ILE A 270 3.53 -22.70 11.77
C ILE A 270 3.71 -21.26 12.26
N VAL A 271 3.68 -21.04 13.58
CA VAL A 271 3.88 -19.71 14.18
C VAL A 271 5.25 -19.14 13.80
N ALA A 272 6.30 -19.95 13.87
CA ALA A 272 7.65 -19.54 13.53
C ALA A 272 7.78 -19.12 12.05
N GLU A 273 7.13 -19.87 11.16
CA GLU A 273 7.09 -19.58 9.72
C GLU A 273 6.28 -18.31 9.42
N MET A 274 5.11 -18.16 10.05
CA MET A 274 4.31 -16.94 9.95
C MET A 274 5.10 -15.73 10.44
N LEU A 275 5.81 -15.85 11.57
CA LEU A 275 6.61 -14.76 12.10
C LEU A 275 7.76 -14.38 11.16
N ARG A 276 8.40 -15.36 10.52
CA ARG A 276 9.43 -15.10 9.50
C ARG A 276 8.89 -14.25 8.35
N VAL A 277 7.74 -14.63 7.80
CA VAL A 277 7.07 -13.87 6.73
C VAL A 277 6.66 -12.47 7.22
N ASN A 278 6.12 -12.37 8.44
CA ASN A 278 5.79 -11.07 9.04
C ASN A 278 7.03 -10.18 9.19
N SER A 279 8.16 -10.72 9.67
CA SER A 279 9.42 -9.98 9.84
C SER A 279 10.04 -9.54 8.51
N ILE A 280 9.98 -10.38 7.46
CA ILE A 280 10.44 -10.02 6.12
C ILE A 280 9.65 -8.83 5.57
N LYS A 281 8.32 -8.88 5.67
CA LYS A 281 7.46 -7.76 5.25
C LYS A 281 7.69 -6.50 6.10
N TYR A 282 7.88 -6.67 7.41
CA TYR A 282 8.17 -5.56 8.30
C TYR A 282 9.50 -4.87 7.94
N ILE A 283 10.52 -5.61 7.52
CA ILE A 283 11.78 -5.03 7.04
C ILE A 283 11.57 -4.08 5.84
N ASP A 284 10.61 -4.39 4.96
CA ASP A 284 10.30 -3.53 3.80
C ASP A 284 9.71 -2.17 4.24
N THR A 285 8.94 -2.15 5.34
CA THR A 285 8.32 -0.91 5.84
C THR A 285 9.30 0.02 6.58
N LEU A 286 10.48 -0.47 6.96
CA LEU A 286 11.50 0.32 7.67
C LEU A 286 12.22 1.34 6.79
N GLY A 287 12.18 1.20 5.46
CA GLY A 287 12.92 2.04 4.53
C GLY A 287 12.68 3.55 4.74
N PRO A 288 11.42 4.02 4.70
CA PRO A 288 11.11 5.43 4.89
C PRO A 288 11.57 6.00 6.24
N LEU A 289 11.45 5.20 7.30
CA LEU A 289 11.90 5.58 8.65
C LEU A 289 13.40 5.81 8.68
N LEU A 290 14.19 4.84 8.19
CA LEU A 290 15.65 4.92 8.22
C LEU A 290 16.18 6.06 7.34
N LEU A 291 15.62 6.23 6.15
CA LEU A 291 15.96 7.35 5.27
C LEU A 291 15.68 8.71 5.93
N SER A 292 14.60 8.85 6.70
CA SER A 292 14.29 10.10 7.40
C SER A 292 15.24 10.42 8.56
N GLU A 293 15.97 9.42 9.08
CA GLU A 293 17.05 9.60 10.06
C GLU A 293 18.42 9.87 9.40
N GLY A 294 18.47 9.98 8.07
CA GLY A 294 19.69 10.31 7.34
C GLY A 294 20.54 9.12 6.89
N TYR A 295 20.01 7.89 6.95
CA TYR A 295 20.67 6.75 6.30
C TYR A 295 20.65 6.93 4.77
N LEU A 296 21.75 6.57 4.11
CA LEU A 296 21.84 6.64 2.66
C LEU A 296 20.95 5.57 1.99
N PRO A 297 20.28 5.87 0.86
CA PRO A 297 19.40 4.91 0.18
C PRO A 297 20.05 3.57 -0.15
N GLU A 298 21.29 3.56 -0.60
CA GLU A 298 22.06 2.35 -0.90
C GLU A 298 22.36 1.51 0.35
N VAL A 299 22.56 2.16 1.50
CA VAL A 299 22.78 1.49 2.79
C VAL A 299 21.47 0.85 3.25
N VAL A 300 20.35 1.58 3.18
CA VAL A 300 19.02 1.05 3.53
C VAL A 300 18.66 -0.14 2.64
N ALA A 301 18.84 -0.01 1.32
CA ALA A 301 18.58 -1.10 0.37
C ALA A 301 19.44 -2.33 0.66
N THR A 302 20.72 -2.14 1.03
CA THR A 302 21.61 -3.24 1.42
C THR A 302 21.15 -3.91 2.70
N MET A 303 20.81 -3.13 3.74
CA MET A 303 20.29 -3.67 5.00
C MET A 303 19.01 -4.48 4.80
N GLN A 304 18.06 -3.96 4.01
CA GLN A 304 16.81 -4.66 3.69
C GLN A 304 17.06 -5.96 2.92
N ARG A 305 17.88 -5.90 1.86
CA ARG A 305 18.19 -7.07 1.02
C ARG A 305 18.88 -8.18 1.83
N GLU A 306 19.90 -7.83 2.59
CA GLU A 306 20.69 -8.82 3.33
C GLU A 306 19.94 -9.39 4.54
N ALA A 307 19.19 -8.56 5.27
CA ALA A 307 18.36 -9.03 6.38
C ALA A 307 17.27 -10.00 5.90
N LYS A 308 16.59 -9.69 4.79
CA LYS A 308 15.61 -10.60 4.19
C LYS A 308 16.26 -11.92 3.77
N ALA A 309 17.40 -11.87 3.07
CA ALA A 309 18.12 -13.08 2.68
C ALA A 309 18.57 -13.93 3.89
N GLU A 310 18.97 -13.29 5.00
CA GLU A 310 19.32 -13.95 6.25
C GLU A 310 18.15 -14.74 6.85
N LEU A 311 16.95 -14.14 6.86
CA LEU A 311 15.72 -14.78 7.32
C LEU A 311 15.22 -15.86 6.34
N GLU A 312 15.25 -15.59 5.03
CA GLU A 312 14.81 -16.52 3.99
C GLU A 312 15.61 -17.82 4.01
N GLN A 313 16.93 -17.70 4.21
CA GLN A 313 17.88 -18.81 4.23
C GLN A 313 18.07 -19.42 5.63
N LEU A 314 17.40 -18.89 6.66
CA LEU A 314 17.53 -19.32 8.06
C LEU A 314 18.98 -19.33 8.56
N ARG A 315 19.78 -18.34 8.13
CA ARG A 315 21.21 -18.21 8.51
C ARG A 315 21.40 -17.84 9.98
N VAL A 316 20.37 -17.29 10.61
CA VAL A 316 20.37 -16.88 12.01
C VAL A 316 19.30 -17.59 12.82
N ARG A 317 19.62 -17.84 14.09
CA ARG A 317 18.72 -18.45 15.08
C ARG A 317 18.36 -17.41 16.13
N ILE A 318 17.27 -16.70 15.86
CA ILE A 318 16.87 -15.53 16.65
C ILE A 318 15.40 -15.61 17.07
N TYR A 319 15.12 -15.12 18.26
CA TYR A 319 13.77 -14.92 18.79
C TYR A 319 13.42 -13.44 18.80
N THR A 320 12.14 -13.14 18.61
CA THR A 320 11.53 -11.91 19.13
C THR A 320 10.81 -12.22 20.45
N ARG A 321 10.58 -11.18 21.26
CA ARG A 321 9.82 -11.29 22.51
C ARG A 321 8.59 -10.39 22.44
N TRP A 322 7.43 -10.95 22.77
CA TRP A 322 6.20 -10.21 22.97
C TRP A 322 5.87 -10.15 24.45
N SER A 323 5.46 -8.98 24.91
CA SER A 323 5.08 -8.75 26.30
C SER A 323 3.61 -8.36 26.35
N PHE A 324 2.84 -9.04 27.19
CA PHE A 324 1.43 -8.76 27.43
C PHE A 324 1.24 -8.41 28.90
N ALA A 325 0.42 -7.40 29.17
CA ALA A 325 0.06 -6.98 30.51
C ALA A 325 -1.44 -6.72 30.59
N TRP A 326 -2.02 -6.93 31.77
CA TRP A 326 -3.43 -6.68 32.01
C TRP A 326 -3.66 -6.24 33.45
N ALA A 327 -4.75 -5.52 33.67
CA ALA A 327 -5.16 -5.13 35.01
C ALA A 327 -6.69 -4.95 35.08
N PRO A 328 -7.37 -5.53 36.06
CA PRO A 328 -8.76 -5.17 36.35
C PRO A 328 -8.87 -3.76 36.96
N TYR A 329 -10.00 -3.11 36.69
CA TYR A 329 -10.42 -1.88 37.35
C TYR A 329 -10.79 -2.15 38.81
N ARG A 330 -10.36 -1.29 39.71
CA ARG A 330 -10.59 -1.38 41.16
C ARG A 330 -12.05 -1.09 41.49
N ASP A 331 -12.77 -2.06 42.04
CA ASP A 331 -14.15 -1.88 42.49
C ASP A 331 -14.17 -1.04 43.78
N VAL A 332 -14.93 0.07 43.79
CA VAL A 332 -15.01 0.99 44.95
C VAL A 332 -15.74 0.36 46.15
N HIS A 333 -16.47 -0.74 45.95
CA HIS A 333 -17.27 -1.42 46.96
C HIS A 333 -16.52 -2.40 47.87
N ASP A 334 -15.22 -2.67 47.64
CA ASP A 334 -14.43 -3.54 48.53
C ASP A 334 -13.91 -2.82 49.80
N ARG A 335 -14.48 -1.66 50.17
CA ARG A 335 -14.13 -0.96 51.43
C ARG A 335 -14.84 -1.48 52.69
N ASP A 336 -15.90 -2.27 52.56
CA ASP A 336 -16.69 -2.74 53.72
C ASP A 336 -16.55 -4.25 54.02
N GLY A 337 -15.44 -4.86 53.63
CA GLY A 337 -15.07 -6.23 54.00
C GLY A 337 -13.90 -6.25 54.96
N SER A 338 -14.15 -6.44 56.25
CA SER A 338 -13.15 -6.62 57.30
C SER A 338 -12.10 -7.69 56.93
N ALA A 339 -10.87 -7.28 56.67
CA ALA A 339 -9.71 -8.16 56.72
C ALA A 339 -8.50 -7.38 57.24
N THR A 340 -8.21 -7.67 58.52
CA THR A 340 -6.99 -7.34 59.25
C THR A 340 -5.73 -7.51 58.40
N ARG A 341 -4.92 -6.44 58.30
CA ARG A 341 -3.53 -6.51 57.83
C ARG A 341 -2.76 -7.57 58.64
N PRO A 342 -2.10 -8.56 58.02
CA PRO A 342 -1.06 -9.32 58.69
C PRO A 342 0.19 -8.44 58.79
N GLU A 343 0.73 -8.37 60.00
CA GLU A 343 1.96 -7.68 60.35
C GLU A 343 3.13 -8.13 59.45
N ALA A 344 3.92 -7.15 59.00
CA ALA A 344 5.19 -7.36 58.34
C ALA A 344 6.16 -8.03 59.33
N LEU A 345 6.59 -9.26 59.01
CA LEU A 345 7.70 -9.88 59.70
C LEU A 345 8.97 -9.12 59.37
N THR A 346 9.49 -8.44 60.39
CA THR A 346 10.78 -7.77 60.39
C THR A 346 11.90 -8.82 60.47
N SER A 347 12.76 -8.88 59.45
CA SER A 347 14.09 -9.48 59.59
C SER A 347 15.16 -8.44 59.32
N ARG A 348 15.73 -7.99 60.44
CA ARG A 348 16.96 -7.22 60.65
C ARG A 348 17.97 -7.24 59.50
N VAL A 349 18.35 -6.05 59.03
CA VAL A 349 19.75 -5.72 58.75
C VAL A 349 20.06 -4.37 59.40
N SER A 350 21.17 -4.36 60.12
CA SER A 350 21.67 -3.33 61.04
C SER A 350 22.05 -2.01 60.36
N SER A 351 21.79 -0.95 61.12
CA SER A 351 22.20 0.44 60.95
C SER A 351 23.72 0.66 60.79
N ILE A 352 24.10 1.45 59.78
CA ILE A 352 25.25 2.38 59.86
C ILE A 352 24.85 3.68 59.14
N THR A 353 24.75 4.78 59.88
CA THR A 353 24.61 6.16 59.38
C THR A 353 26.01 6.74 59.02
N PRO A 354 26.08 7.82 58.22
CA PRO A 354 27.12 8.02 57.19
C PRO A 354 28.32 8.86 57.67
N PRO A 355 29.39 8.93 56.85
CA PRO A 355 30.15 10.14 56.70
C PRO A 355 29.96 10.75 55.32
N SER A 356 29.72 12.05 55.33
CA SER A 356 29.81 12.96 54.21
C SER A 356 31.24 13.04 53.67
N THR A 357 31.44 12.79 52.38
CA THR A 357 32.45 13.48 51.56
C THR A 357 32.17 13.26 50.08
N THR A 358 32.00 14.39 49.41
CA THR A 358 32.01 14.67 47.97
C THR A 358 32.94 13.77 47.15
N SER A 359 32.40 13.05 46.15
CA SER A 359 33.00 12.75 44.83
C SER A 359 32.35 11.51 44.19
N THR A 360 32.23 11.51 42.86
CA THR A 360 31.79 10.40 41.97
C THR A 360 30.31 10.00 41.96
N MET A 361 29.45 10.89 41.47
CA MET A 361 28.30 10.53 40.63
C MET A 361 28.71 10.79 39.18
N ASN A 362 29.28 9.79 38.50
CA ASN A 362 29.44 9.68 37.04
C ASN A 362 30.21 8.40 36.72
N SER A 363 29.54 7.24 36.69
CA SER A 363 30.17 6.01 36.13
C SER A 363 29.22 5.09 35.35
N PHE A 364 27.99 5.54 35.06
CA PHE A 364 27.10 4.86 34.12
C PHE A 364 26.96 5.60 32.77
N VAL A 365 27.29 6.90 32.75
CA VAL A 365 27.24 7.74 31.54
C VAL A 365 28.56 7.67 30.73
N ASP A 366 29.68 7.28 31.35
CA ASP A 366 30.99 7.19 30.67
C ASP A 366 31.26 5.87 29.92
N ARG A 367 30.30 4.94 29.86
CA ARG A 367 30.42 3.76 28.97
C ARG A 367 29.75 3.92 27.61
N PHE A 368 28.99 4.99 27.41
CA PHE A 368 28.22 5.21 26.18
C PHE A 368 28.54 6.54 25.50
N ALA A 369 29.60 7.24 25.95
CA ALA A 369 30.08 8.44 25.32
C ALA A 369 31.27 8.15 24.38
N VAL A 370 31.08 8.54 23.12
CA VAL A 370 32.07 8.82 22.06
C VAL A 370 32.60 7.61 21.27
N ASN A 371 32.05 7.41 20.07
CA ASN A 371 32.72 7.81 18.81
C ASN A 371 31.68 7.98 17.70
N GLY A 372 31.45 9.24 17.32
CA GLY A 372 30.49 9.66 16.30
C GLY A 372 30.97 9.47 14.84
N PRO A 373 30.26 10.04 13.86
CA PRO A 373 30.37 9.71 12.43
C PRO A 373 31.67 10.15 11.74
N THR A 374 32.63 10.70 12.48
CA THR A 374 33.88 11.24 11.95
C THR A 374 34.97 10.20 11.69
N VAL A 375 34.80 8.95 12.16
CA VAL A 375 35.78 7.87 11.93
C VAL A 375 35.46 7.05 10.67
N GLU A 376 34.18 6.90 10.32
CA GLU A 376 33.74 6.19 9.09
C GLU A 376 34.13 6.94 7.81
N LEU A 377 34.15 8.27 7.85
CA LEU A 377 34.61 9.12 6.74
C LEU A 377 36.13 9.08 6.49
N ARG A 378 36.92 8.52 7.42
CA ARG A 378 38.38 8.40 7.26
C ARG A 378 38.81 7.06 6.65
N LYS A 379 38.03 5.98 6.86
CA LYS A 379 38.29 4.66 6.27
C LYS A 379 37.84 4.52 4.82
N ALA A 380 36.80 5.25 4.41
CA ALA A 380 36.37 5.30 3.01
C ALA A 380 37.39 6.02 2.09
N LYS A 381 38.34 6.76 2.67
CA LYS A 381 39.39 7.48 1.93
C LYS A 381 40.67 6.65 1.70
N GLU A 382 40.81 5.50 2.35
CA GLU A 382 41.94 4.56 2.15
C GLU A 382 41.64 3.46 1.11
N MET A 383 40.41 3.38 0.59
CA MET A 383 39.99 2.39 -0.41
C MET A 383 40.01 2.90 -1.86
N LEU A 384 40.47 4.13 -2.09
CA LEU A 384 40.66 4.72 -3.42
C LEU A 384 42.14 5.03 -3.58
N GLY A 385 42.81 4.21 -4.38
CA GLY A 385 44.24 4.32 -4.66
C GLY A 385 44.63 5.63 -5.33
N ASP A 386 45.88 5.99 -5.10
CA ASP A 386 46.62 7.14 -5.59
C ASP A 386 46.36 7.46 -7.07
N ASP A 387 46.04 8.72 -7.37
CA ASP A 387 46.70 9.51 -8.41
C ASP A 387 46.27 11.00 -8.37
N ALA A 388 47.26 11.88 -8.45
CA ALA A 388 47.25 13.33 -8.73
C ALA A 388 47.02 14.37 -7.59
N GLU A 389 48.15 14.87 -7.08
CA GLU A 389 48.52 16.24 -6.66
C GLU A 389 47.48 17.20 -6.04
N PHE A 390 47.68 17.51 -4.76
CA PHE A 390 47.09 18.65 -4.05
C PHE A 390 48.20 19.66 -3.70
N THR A 391 48.05 20.92 -4.12
CA THR A 391 48.89 22.03 -3.67
C THR A 391 48.19 22.82 -2.55
N ASP A 392 48.92 22.99 -1.45
CA ASP A 392 48.52 23.79 -0.29
C ASP A 392 48.40 25.28 -0.64
N SER A 393 47.20 25.84 -0.48
CA SER A 393 47.08 27.29 -0.21
C SER A 393 45.93 27.59 0.75
N ALA A 394 46.36 27.91 1.97
CA ALA A 394 45.88 28.99 2.82
C ALA A 394 44.42 28.95 3.33
N TRP A 395 44.31 28.41 4.55
CA TRP A 395 43.39 28.87 5.58
C TRP A 395 43.51 30.39 5.81
N GLY A 396 42.41 31.14 5.67
CA GLY A 396 42.39 32.56 6.01
C GLY A 396 41.14 33.35 5.59
N SER A 397 40.03 33.14 6.31
CA SER A 397 38.88 34.05 6.56
C SER A 397 38.13 34.79 5.42
N GLN A 398 36.82 34.53 5.42
CA GLN A 398 35.69 35.44 5.14
C GLN A 398 35.49 36.02 3.73
N ALA A 399 35.43 35.15 2.72
CA ALA A 399 34.42 35.18 1.66
C ALA A 399 34.44 33.84 0.90
N GLY A 400 33.41 33.01 1.05
CA GLY A 400 33.39 31.66 0.49
C GLY A 400 32.00 31.09 0.25
N PHE A 401 31.01 31.94 -0.03
CA PHE A 401 29.79 31.49 -0.72
C PHE A 401 30.11 31.37 -2.21
N GLY A 402 30.72 30.24 -2.61
CA GLY A 402 31.16 30.08 -3.99
C GLY A 402 31.92 28.80 -4.29
N SER A 403 31.53 27.65 -3.73
CA SER A 403 31.87 26.33 -4.31
C SER A 403 31.07 25.18 -3.66
N LEU A 404 29.74 25.30 -3.63
CA LEU A 404 28.82 24.20 -3.27
C LEU A 404 27.88 23.93 -4.46
N ALA A 405 28.46 23.74 -5.64
CA ALA A 405 27.72 23.41 -6.85
C ALA A 405 28.34 22.22 -7.58
N SER A 406 28.41 21.07 -6.90
CA SER A 406 28.43 19.78 -7.58
C SER A 406 27.72 18.74 -6.70
N GLY A 407 26.62 18.20 -7.22
CA GLY A 407 25.96 17.03 -6.63
C GLY A 407 24.54 17.19 -6.08
N VAL A 408 23.85 18.32 -6.32
CA VAL A 408 22.38 18.30 -6.18
C VAL A 408 21.81 17.54 -7.39
N PRO A 409 20.95 16.51 -7.21
CA PRO A 409 20.20 15.95 -8.32
C PRO A 409 19.36 17.06 -8.94
N ARG A 410 19.78 17.57 -10.09
CA ARG A 410 18.96 18.50 -10.85
C ARG A 410 17.88 17.69 -11.53
N PHE A 411 16.64 17.88 -11.09
CA PHE A 411 15.50 17.55 -11.93
C PHE A 411 15.66 18.35 -13.22
N ASN A 412 15.75 17.68 -14.36
CA ASN A 412 15.64 18.36 -15.64
C ASN A 412 14.22 18.92 -15.72
N VAL A 413 14.08 20.19 -15.40
CA VAL A 413 12.85 20.94 -15.64
C VAL A 413 12.69 21.01 -17.16
N PRO A 414 11.49 20.76 -17.72
CA PRO A 414 11.25 20.96 -19.14
C PRO A 414 11.77 22.34 -19.57
N SER A 415 12.38 22.45 -20.75
CA SER A 415 12.91 23.73 -21.27
C SER A 415 11.77 24.63 -21.76
N VAL A 416 10.86 24.98 -20.85
CA VAL A 416 9.71 25.83 -21.10
C VAL A 416 9.98 27.20 -20.49
N PRO A 417 9.60 28.31 -21.17
CA PRO A 417 9.87 29.67 -20.70
C PRO A 417 9.28 29.98 -19.32
N ASP A 418 8.17 29.33 -18.95
CA ASP A 418 7.49 29.46 -17.67
C ASP A 418 7.01 28.09 -17.16
N PRO A 419 7.76 27.46 -16.23
CA PRO A 419 7.38 26.18 -15.62
C PRO A 419 6.05 26.23 -14.86
N SER A 420 5.67 27.38 -14.30
CA SER A 420 4.43 27.55 -13.55
C SER A 420 3.23 27.58 -14.49
N ALA A 421 3.34 28.29 -15.61
CA ALA A 421 2.32 28.26 -16.66
C ALA A 421 2.19 26.86 -17.30
N PHE A 422 3.31 26.17 -17.53
CA PHE A 422 3.31 24.78 -18.01
C PHE A 422 2.57 23.86 -17.03
N LEU A 423 2.88 23.93 -15.73
CA LEU A 423 2.16 23.19 -14.69
C LEU A 423 0.67 23.50 -14.69
N ARG A 424 0.28 24.79 -14.75
CA ARG A 424 -1.15 25.19 -14.81
C ARG A 424 -1.91 24.64 -16.03
N MET A 425 -1.23 24.39 -17.15
CA MET A 425 -1.86 23.72 -18.30
C MET A 425 -2.22 22.25 -18.01
N HIS A 426 -1.58 21.64 -17.02
CA HIS A 426 -1.67 20.22 -16.67
C HIS A 426 -2.38 19.98 -15.34
N THR A 427 -2.70 21.03 -14.59
CA THR A 427 -3.48 20.99 -13.33
C THR A 427 -4.88 21.56 -13.53
N ASP A 428 -5.88 21.04 -12.80
CA ASP A 428 -7.25 21.57 -12.79
C ASP A 428 -7.57 22.26 -11.47
N ASP A 429 -6.82 23.32 -11.18
CA ASP A 429 -6.96 24.12 -9.98
C ASP A 429 -8.25 24.95 -9.92
N HIS A 430 -9.04 24.97 -11.00
CA HIS A 430 -10.23 25.83 -11.12
C HIS A 430 -11.56 25.06 -11.13
N ALA A 431 -11.62 23.83 -11.64
CA ALA A 431 -12.86 23.07 -11.73
C ALA A 431 -13.04 22.01 -10.61
N ASP A 432 -11.94 21.41 -10.13
CA ASP A 432 -11.98 20.42 -9.05
C ASP A 432 -10.80 20.61 -8.08
N PRO A 433 -11.03 21.25 -6.90
CA PRO A 433 -10.00 21.44 -5.88
C PRO A 433 -9.37 20.14 -5.36
N SER A 434 -10.03 18.99 -5.55
CA SER A 434 -9.59 17.67 -5.12
C SER A 434 -8.74 16.95 -6.18
N CYS A 435 -8.88 17.29 -7.46
CA CYS A 435 -8.13 16.70 -8.56
C CYS A 435 -7.15 17.72 -9.18
N ARG A 436 -5.94 17.77 -8.63
CA ARG A 436 -4.91 18.74 -9.08
C ARG A 436 -4.30 18.46 -10.45
N ILE A 437 -4.72 17.41 -11.18
CA ILE A 437 -4.15 17.07 -12.51
C ILE A 437 -5.30 16.91 -13.51
N LYS A 438 -5.20 17.56 -14.66
CA LYS A 438 -6.13 17.35 -15.78
C LYS A 438 -5.91 15.95 -16.35
N ILE A 439 -6.81 15.02 -16.04
CA ILE A 439 -6.77 13.66 -16.60
C ILE A 439 -7.19 13.74 -18.08
N LYS A 440 -6.22 13.97 -18.95
CA LYS A 440 -6.41 13.84 -20.40
C LYS A 440 -6.20 12.38 -20.78
N HIS A 441 -7.30 11.74 -21.16
CA HIS A 441 -7.32 10.36 -21.60
C HIS A 441 -6.91 10.36 -23.07
N GLY A 442 -5.72 9.85 -23.37
CA GLY A 442 -5.15 9.86 -24.72
C GLY A 442 -4.78 8.45 -25.16
N THR A 443 -5.60 7.80 -26.00
CA THR A 443 -5.43 6.40 -26.44
C THR A 443 -6.49 6.01 -27.46
N THR A 444 -6.18 5.04 -28.35
CA THR A 444 -7.20 4.29 -29.09
C THR A 444 -6.96 2.79 -28.95
N THR A 445 -7.96 2.08 -28.45
CA THR A 445 -8.02 0.62 -28.44
C THR A 445 -9.29 0.16 -29.14
N LEU A 446 -9.25 -1.00 -29.78
CA LEU A 446 -10.44 -1.65 -30.31
C LEU A 446 -10.31 -3.17 -30.22
N ALA A 447 -11.46 -3.83 -30.10
CA ALA A 447 -11.57 -5.26 -30.24
C ALA A 447 -12.88 -5.62 -30.94
N PHE A 448 -12.83 -6.60 -31.84
CA PHE A 448 -14.04 -7.12 -32.48
C PHE A 448 -13.96 -8.61 -32.74
N ARG A 449 -15.12 -9.24 -32.66
CA ARG A 449 -15.32 -10.67 -32.86
C ARG A 449 -15.79 -10.95 -34.27
N PHE A 450 -15.23 -11.98 -34.89
CA PHE A 450 -15.62 -12.49 -36.20
C PHE A 450 -15.54 -14.03 -36.22
N LYS A 451 -15.89 -14.66 -37.34
CA LYS A 451 -15.86 -16.13 -37.47
C LYS A 451 -14.49 -16.75 -37.10
N GLY A 452 -13.39 -16.06 -37.41
CA GLY A 452 -12.03 -16.51 -37.12
C GLY A 452 -11.52 -16.20 -35.71
N GLY A 453 -12.34 -15.60 -34.83
CA GLY A 453 -12.02 -15.33 -33.43
C GLY A 453 -12.20 -13.87 -33.01
N VAL A 454 -11.20 -13.30 -32.33
CA VAL A 454 -11.21 -11.89 -31.92
C VAL A 454 -9.94 -11.20 -32.40
N ILE A 455 -10.09 -10.05 -33.05
CA ILE A 455 -8.98 -9.14 -33.31
C ILE A 455 -8.93 -8.09 -32.20
N VAL A 456 -7.74 -7.85 -31.66
CA VAL A 456 -7.46 -6.76 -30.71
C VAL A 456 -6.37 -5.88 -31.33
N ALA A 457 -6.65 -4.59 -31.49
CA ALA A 457 -5.71 -3.62 -32.04
C ALA A 457 -5.64 -2.38 -31.16
N VAL A 458 -4.43 -1.88 -30.90
CA VAL A 458 -4.19 -0.71 -30.05
C VAL A 458 -3.08 0.15 -30.61
N ASP A 459 -3.15 1.46 -30.36
CA ASP A 459 -2.00 2.36 -30.54
C ASP A 459 -0.98 2.23 -29.38
N SER A 460 0.13 2.96 -29.43
CA SER A 460 1.22 2.84 -28.42
C SER A 460 1.66 4.16 -27.79
N ARG A 461 1.01 5.27 -28.12
CA ARG A 461 1.34 6.59 -27.58
C ARG A 461 0.82 6.77 -26.15
N ALA A 462 1.63 7.29 -25.25
CA ALA A 462 1.21 7.75 -23.93
C ALA A 462 1.63 9.19 -23.71
N THR A 463 0.70 10.00 -23.20
CA THR A 463 0.87 11.45 -23.03
C THR A 463 0.66 11.88 -21.59
N ALA A 464 1.45 12.84 -21.12
CA ALA A 464 1.24 13.55 -19.87
C ALA A 464 0.78 14.98 -20.21
N GLY A 465 -0.53 15.19 -20.32
CA GLY A 465 -1.09 16.42 -20.88
C GLY A 465 -0.76 16.55 -22.37
N SER A 466 -0.14 17.65 -22.79
CA SER A 466 0.27 17.85 -24.19
C SER A 466 1.62 17.23 -24.54
N TYR A 467 2.39 16.79 -23.54
CA TYR A 467 3.70 16.18 -23.74
C TYR A 467 3.55 14.69 -24.02
N ILE A 468 4.18 14.20 -25.11
CA ILE A 468 4.26 12.77 -25.40
C ILE A 468 5.35 12.17 -24.50
N ALA A 469 4.94 11.38 -23.51
CA ALA A 469 5.84 10.75 -22.56
C ALA A 469 6.51 9.50 -23.15
N SER A 470 5.78 8.73 -23.95
CA SER A 470 6.30 7.55 -24.64
C SER A 470 5.53 7.25 -25.92
N GLY A 471 6.20 6.71 -26.92
CA GLY A 471 5.62 6.25 -28.18
C GLY A 471 5.60 4.72 -28.33
N THR A 472 5.85 3.96 -27.26
CA THR A 472 6.07 2.51 -27.32
C THR A 472 5.37 1.73 -26.21
N VAL A 473 4.31 2.30 -25.62
CA VAL A 473 3.56 1.63 -24.54
C VAL A 473 2.80 0.42 -25.06
N LYS A 474 2.90 -0.69 -24.34
CA LYS A 474 2.13 -1.91 -24.62
C LYS A 474 0.74 -1.79 -23.99
N LYS A 475 -0.25 -1.42 -24.80
CA LYS A 475 -1.65 -1.26 -24.35
C LYS A 475 -2.51 -2.52 -24.45
N VAL A 476 -1.94 -3.64 -24.89
CA VAL A 476 -2.52 -4.96 -24.70
C VAL A 476 -1.82 -5.61 -23.52
N ILE A 477 -2.59 -6.07 -22.55
CA ILE A 477 -2.09 -6.79 -21.39
C ILE A 477 -2.37 -8.28 -21.62
N GLU A 478 -1.29 -9.05 -21.61
CA GLU A 478 -1.31 -10.50 -21.77
C GLU A 478 -1.68 -11.15 -20.41
N ILE A 479 -2.97 -11.15 -20.07
CA ILE A 479 -3.49 -11.62 -18.77
C ILE A 479 -3.07 -13.06 -18.49
N ASN A 480 -3.20 -13.92 -19.50
CA ASN A 480 -2.68 -15.29 -19.55
C ASN A 480 -2.63 -15.76 -21.02
N PRO A 481 -2.16 -16.97 -21.37
CA PRO A 481 -2.05 -17.41 -22.77
C PRO A 481 -3.36 -17.50 -23.59
N TYR A 482 -4.53 -17.29 -22.97
CA TYR A 482 -5.85 -17.42 -23.62
C TYR A 482 -6.81 -16.23 -23.38
N LEU A 483 -6.40 -15.25 -22.56
CA LEU A 483 -7.13 -14.00 -22.29
C LEU A 483 -6.23 -12.81 -22.55
N LEU A 484 -6.78 -11.80 -23.23
CA LEU A 484 -6.18 -10.48 -23.41
C LEU A 484 -7.07 -9.42 -22.76
N GLY A 485 -6.42 -8.37 -22.23
CA GLY A 485 -7.07 -7.15 -21.78
C GLY A 485 -6.48 -5.93 -22.48
N THR A 486 -7.20 -4.80 -22.47
CA THR A 486 -6.77 -3.57 -23.15
C THR A 486 -6.71 -2.38 -22.20
N MET A 487 -5.65 -1.60 -22.31
CA MET A 487 -5.42 -0.43 -21.48
C MET A 487 -5.98 0.84 -22.11
N ALA A 488 -7.08 1.37 -21.58
CA ALA A 488 -7.53 2.74 -21.80
C ALA A 488 -8.04 3.34 -20.48
N GLY A 489 -7.60 4.56 -20.17
CA GLY A 489 -7.77 5.16 -18.83
C GLY A 489 -6.43 5.41 -18.16
N GLY A 490 -6.40 5.27 -16.84
CA GLY A 490 -5.17 5.24 -16.05
C GLY A 490 -4.33 4.02 -16.42
N ALA A 491 -3.12 4.25 -16.93
CA ALA A 491 -2.22 3.17 -17.32
C ALA A 491 -1.90 2.23 -16.15
N ALA A 492 -1.67 2.80 -14.96
CA ALA A 492 -1.42 2.05 -13.74
C ALA A 492 -2.64 1.22 -13.31
N ASP A 493 -3.84 1.81 -13.35
CA ASP A 493 -5.08 1.15 -12.95
C ASP A 493 -5.34 -0.09 -13.82
N CYS A 494 -5.26 0.07 -15.15
CA CYS A 494 -5.47 -1.05 -16.08
C CYS A 494 -4.40 -2.14 -15.86
N GLN A 495 -3.11 -1.75 -15.83
CA GLN A 495 -2.01 -2.70 -15.70
C GLN A 495 -2.09 -3.50 -14.40
N TYR A 496 -2.36 -2.82 -13.28
CA TYR A 496 -2.45 -3.46 -11.97
C TYR A 496 -3.63 -4.43 -11.91
N TRP A 497 -4.84 -3.97 -12.25
CA TRP A 497 -6.05 -4.76 -12.07
C TRP A 497 -6.19 -5.91 -13.05
N GLU A 498 -5.70 -5.77 -14.28
CA GLU A 498 -5.68 -6.89 -15.23
C GLU A 498 -4.59 -7.92 -14.92
N THR A 499 -3.44 -7.49 -14.38
CA THR A 499 -2.42 -8.43 -13.86
C THR A 499 -2.99 -9.20 -12.66
N TYR A 500 -3.69 -8.52 -11.76
CA TYR A 500 -4.38 -9.14 -10.62
C TYR A 500 -5.48 -10.11 -11.09
N LEU A 501 -6.24 -9.76 -12.13
CA LEU A 501 -7.21 -10.66 -12.76
C LEU A 501 -6.52 -11.94 -13.26
N GLY A 502 -5.32 -11.84 -13.83
CA GLY A 502 -4.51 -13.01 -14.25
C GLY A 502 -4.23 -13.97 -13.10
N ILE A 503 -3.88 -13.45 -11.92
CA ILE A 503 -3.68 -14.26 -10.70
C ILE A 503 -4.98 -14.98 -10.31
N GLN A 504 -6.12 -14.29 -10.34
CA GLN A 504 -7.41 -14.86 -9.95
C GLN A 504 -7.89 -15.92 -10.95
N CYS A 505 -7.70 -15.68 -12.24
CA CYS A 505 -7.92 -16.67 -13.30
C CYS A 505 -7.06 -17.93 -13.07
N ARG A 506 -5.79 -17.75 -12.67
CA ARG A 506 -4.90 -18.88 -12.36
C ARG A 506 -5.34 -19.65 -11.13
N MET A 507 -5.76 -18.96 -10.08
CA MET A 507 -6.29 -19.60 -8.86
C MET A 507 -7.58 -20.38 -9.14
N HIS A 508 -8.47 -19.85 -9.97
CA HIS A 508 -9.65 -20.57 -10.45
C HIS A 508 -9.27 -21.86 -11.16
N GLU A 509 -8.31 -21.79 -12.09
CA GLU A 509 -7.84 -22.95 -12.86
C GLU A 509 -7.24 -24.03 -11.95
N LEU A 510 -6.40 -23.66 -10.98
CA LEU A 510 -5.79 -24.61 -10.05
C LEU A 510 -6.82 -25.29 -9.13
N ARG A 511 -7.84 -24.56 -8.69
CA ARG A 511 -8.90 -25.08 -7.81
C ARG A 511 -9.85 -26.02 -8.55
N ASN A 512 -10.26 -25.65 -9.75
CA ASN A 512 -11.31 -26.34 -10.50
C ASN A 512 -10.78 -27.30 -11.56
N ARG A 513 -9.47 -27.29 -11.84
CA ARG A 513 -8.82 -28.03 -12.93
C ARG A 513 -9.43 -27.72 -14.31
N GLU A 514 -9.98 -26.51 -14.45
CA GLU A 514 -10.63 -26.03 -15.66
C GLU A 514 -10.33 -24.54 -15.86
N ARG A 515 -10.10 -24.12 -17.10
CA ARG A 515 -9.90 -22.70 -17.43
C ARG A 515 -11.17 -21.91 -17.13
N ILE A 516 -10.99 -20.68 -16.63
CA ILE A 516 -12.08 -19.75 -16.42
C ILE A 516 -12.69 -19.30 -17.76
N SER A 517 -13.99 -19.07 -17.80
CA SER A 517 -14.66 -18.49 -18.97
C SER A 517 -14.39 -16.98 -19.10
N VAL A 518 -14.48 -16.43 -20.31
CA VAL A 518 -14.32 -14.98 -20.55
C VAL A 518 -15.41 -14.20 -19.81
N ALA A 519 -16.61 -14.78 -19.74
CA ALA A 519 -17.72 -14.23 -18.99
C ALA A 519 -17.43 -14.15 -17.48
N ALA A 520 -16.84 -15.18 -16.88
CA ALA A 520 -16.51 -15.19 -15.46
C ALA A 520 -15.34 -14.24 -15.15
N ALA A 521 -14.29 -14.23 -15.97
CA ALA A 521 -13.16 -13.32 -15.81
C ALA A 521 -13.58 -11.85 -15.87
N SER A 522 -14.36 -11.46 -16.87
CA SER A 522 -14.90 -10.10 -16.97
C SER A 522 -15.82 -9.73 -15.80
N LYS A 523 -16.62 -10.69 -15.29
CA LYS A 523 -17.50 -10.44 -14.14
C LYS A 523 -16.70 -10.22 -12.86
N TYR A 524 -15.65 -11.00 -12.65
CA TYR A 524 -14.71 -10.82 -11.55
C TYR A 524 -14.13 -9.41 -11.56
N LEU A 525 -13.58 -8.97 -12.71
CA LEU A 525 -13.01 -7.63 -12.83
C LEU A 525 -14.06 -6.54 -12.56
N SER A 526 -15.27 -6.66 -13.12
CA SER A 526 -16.34 -5.68 -12.89
C SER A 526 -16.75 -5.56 -11.41
N ASN A 527 -16.81 -6.69 -10.69
CA ASN A 527 -17.15 -6.67 -9.27
C ASN A 527 -16.02 -6.04 -8.44
N LEU A 528 -14.77 -6.33 -8.80
CA LEU A 528 -13.61 -5.78 -8.15
C LEU A 528 -13.55 -4.25 -8.29
N VAL A 529 -13.71 -3.73 -9.51
CA VAL A 529 -13.56 -2.29 -9.77
C VAL A 529 -14.75 -1.51 -9.21
N TYR A 530 -15.94 -2.11 -9.19
CA TYR A 530 -17.11 -1.54 -8.54
C TYR A 530 -16.90 -1.29 -7.03
N GLY A 531 -16.09 -2.13 -6.37
CA GLY A 531 -15.70 -1.92 -4.97
C GLY A 531 -14.92 -0.63 -4.72
N TYR A 532 -14.35 -0.03 -5.77
CA TYR A 532 -13.60 1.23 -5.74
C TYR A 532 -14.36 2.38 -6.44
N LYS A 533 -15.65 2.19 -6.72
CA LYS A 533 -16.47 3.21 -7.39
C LYS A 533 -16.45 4.54 -6.62
N GLY A 534 -16.18 5.63 -7.32
CA GLY A 534 -16.08 6.97 -6.74
C GLY A 534 -14.74 7.30 -6.08
N MET A 535 -13.77 6.38 -6.06
CA MET A 535 -12.43 6.60 -5.49
C MET A 535 -11.38 7.10 -6.52
N GLY A 536 -11.83 7.46 -7.73
CA GLY A 536 -10.98 8.04 -8.76
C GLY A 536 -10.25 7.05 -9.67
N LEU A 537 -10.64 5.76 -9.69
CA LEU A 537 -10.14 4.83 -10.71
C LEU A 537 -10.56 5.28 -12.11
N SER A 538 -9.64 5.19 -13.07
CA SER A 538 -9.91 5.44 -14.48
C SER A 538 -9.55 4.19 -15.28
N MET A 539 -10.56 3.45 -15.73
CA MET A 539 -10.36 2.27 -16.56
C MET A 539 -11.54 2.07 -17.51
N GLY A 540 -11.21 1.76 -18.76
CA GLY A 540 -12.13 1.21 -19.75
C GLY A 540 -11.39 0.13 -20.52
N THR A 541 -11.62 -1.13 -20.16
CA THR A 541 -10.88 -2.28 -20.70
C THR A 541 -11.81 -3.26 -21.40
N MET A 542 -11.27 -3.94 -22.41
CA MET A 542 -11.93 -5.02 -23.13
C MET A 542 -11.27 -6.34 -22.78
N ILE A 543 -12.02 -7.25 -22.16
CA ILE A 543 -11.58 -8.61 -21.88
C ILE A 543 -11.96 -9.50 -23.06
N CYS A 544 -10.94 -10.00 -23.74
CA CYS A 544 -11.05 -10.76 -24.98
C CYS A 544 -10.53 -12.20 -24.76
N GLY A 545 -11.26 -13.19 -25.28
CA GLY A 545 -10.88 -14.59 -25.14
C GLY A 545 -11.71 -15.52 -26.00
N TRP A 546 -11.34 -16.80 -25.97
CA TRP A 546 -12.12 -17.89 -26.55
C TRP A 546 -12.41 -18.92 -25.45
N ASP A 547 -13.68 -19.22 -25.22
CA ASP A 547 -14.09 -20.25 -24.25
C ASP A 547 -15.05 -21.27 -24.88
N LYS A 548 -15.68 -22.12 -24.05
CA LYS A 548 -16.63 -23.15 -24.49
C LYS A 548 -17.84 -22.58 -25.27
N THR A 549 -18.11 -21.27 -25.15
CA THR A 549 -19.19 -20.57 -25.87
C THR A 549 -18.71 -19.89 -27.16
N GLY A 550 -17.44 -20.07 -27.52
CA GLY A 550 -16.81 -19.45 -28.68
C GLY A 550 -16.02 -18.18 -28.33
N PRO A 551 -15.67 -17.36 -29.34
CA PRO A 551 -14.99 -16.10 -29.10
C PRO A 551 -15.91 -15.10 -28.40
N ALA A 552 -15.36 -14.31 -27.49
CA ALA A 552 -16.12 -13.34 -26.71
C ALA A 552 -15.30 -12.08 -26.41
N VAL A 553 -15.99 -10.94 -26.42
CA VAL A 553 -15.47 -9.63 -26.01
C VAL A 553 -16.41 -9.04 -24.95
N TYR A 554 -15.83 -8.61 -23.84
CA TYR A 554 -16.54 -7.89 -22.79
C TYR A 554 -15.88 -6.55 -22.51
N TYR A 555 -16.64 -5.47 -22.57
CA TYR A 555 -16.23 -4.16 -22.07
C TYR A 555 -16.48 -4.08 -20.55
N VAL A 556 -15.50 -3.57 -19.80
CA VAL A 556 -15.58 -3.29 -18.35
C VAL A 556 -15.00 -1.91 -18.07
N ASP A 557 -15.70 -1.08 -17.30
CA ASP A 557 -15.23 0.25 -16.89
C ASP A 557 -15.10 0.41 -15.35
N SER A 558 -14.51 1.53 -14.93
CA SER A 558 -14.32 1.86 -13.51
C SER A 558 -15.62 2.20 -12.76
N ASP A 559 -16.75 2.41 -13.45
CA ASP A 559 -18.06 2.58 -12.84
C ASP A 559 -18.75 1.25 -12.50
N GLY A 560 -18.14 0.14 -12.91
CA GLY A 560 -18.62 -1.23 -12.75
C GLY A 560 -19.50 -1.70 -13.91
N THR A 561 -19.60 -0.93 -15.00
CA THR A 561 -20.29 -1.34 -16.21
C THR A 561 -19.63 -2.60 -16.75
N ARG A 562 -20.46 -3.53 -17.24
CA ARG A 562 -19.99 -4.72 -17.92
C ARG A 562 -20.91 -5.09 -19.07
N LEU A 563 -20.41 -5.00 -20.29
CA LEU A 563 -21.20 -5.24 -21.51
C LEU A 563 -20.56 -6.34 -22.36
N LYS A 564 -21.38 -7.30 -22.80
CA LYS A 564 -21.00 -8.22 -23.86
C LYS A 564 -21.32 -7.58 -25.20
N GLY A 565 -20.41 -7.64 -26.17
CA GLY A 565 -20.64 -7.10 -27.50
C GLY A 565 -19.80 -7.78 -28.56
N ASP A 566 -20.11 -7.47 -29.82
CA ASP A 566 -19.38 -7.99 -30.98
C ASP A 566 -18.19 -7.10 -31.37
N LEU A 567 -18.27 -5.81 -31.10
CA LEU A 567 -17.21 -4.86 -31.37
C LEU A 567 -17.25 -3.71 -30.37
N PHE A 568 -16.07 -3.23 -29.98
CA PHE A 568 -15.90 -2.08 -29.12
C PHE A 568 -14.65 -1.30 -29.56
N SER A 569 -14.70 0.02 -29.37
CA SER A 569 -13.54 0.89 -29.37
C SER A 569 -13.59 1.84 -28.18
N VAL A 570 -12.45 1.99 -27.50
CA VAL A 570 -12.32 2.73 -26.23
C VAL A 570 -11.10 3.65 -26.29
N GLY A 571 -11.28 4.87 -25.79
CA GLY A 571 -10.26 5.92 -25.74
C GLY A 571 -10.64 7.17 -26.54
N SER A 572 -9.76 8.16 -26.57
CA SER A 572 -9.98 9.45 -27.23
C SER A 572 -10.22 9.33 -28.73
N GLY A 573 -9.51 8.42 -29.42
CA GLY A 573 -9.68 8.21 -30.86
C GLY A 573 -10.74 7.17 -31.23
N SER A 574 -11.54 6.71 -30.26
CA SER A 574 -12.54 5.65 -30.47
C SER A 574 -13.57 5.98 -31.54
N THR A 575 -14.06 7.23 -31.59
CA THR A 575 -15.05 7.66 -32.58
C THR A 575 -14.53 7.59 -34.02
N PHE A 576 -13.24 7.86 -34.22
CA PHE A 576 -12.60 7.71 -35.53
C PHE A 576 -12.42 6.24 -35.92
N ALA A 577 -12.08 5.38 -34.95
CA ALA A 577 -11.97 3.95 -35.18
C ALA A 577 -13.32 3.31 -35.51
N TYR A 578 -14.40 3.66 -34.80
CA TYR A 578 -15.76 3.18 -35.10
C TYR A 578 -16.17 3.48 -36.55
N GLY A 579 -15.88 4.69 -37.06
CA GLY A 579 -16.24 5.06 -38.44
C GLY A 579 -15.64 4.15 -39.52
N VAL A 580 -14.44 3.59 -39.27
CA VAL A 580 -13.80 2.63 -40.19
C VAL A 580 -14.25 1.20 -39.91
N LEU A 581 -14.34 0.82 -38.63
CA LEU A 581 -14.79 -0.50 -38.21
C LEU A 581 -16.19 -0.80 -38.73
N ASP A 582 -17.15 0.09 -38.50
CA ASP A 582 -18.56 -0.13 -38.83
C ASP A 582 -18.79 -0.25 -40.35
N GLN A 583 -17.95 0.38 -41.17
CA GLN A 583 -18.01 0.27 -42.63
C GLN A 583 -17.41 -1.03 -43.15
N GLY A 584 -16.33 -1.52 -42.52
CA GLY A 584 -15.58 -2.69 -42.98
C GLY A 584 -16.00 -4.01 -42.34
N TYR A 585 -16.68 -3.97 -41.20
CA TYR A 585 -16.97 -5.14 -40.40
C TYR A 585 -18.00 -6.07 -41.07
N ARG A 586 -17.65 -7.36 -41.14
CA ARG A 586 -18.56 -8.45 -41.48
C ARG A 586 -18.24 -9.65 -40.59
N TRP A 587 -19.24 -10.47 -40.27
CA TRP A 587 -19.02 -11.67 -39.45
C TRP A 587 -18.09 -12.69 -40.13
N ASP A 588 -18.15 -12.77 -41.46
CA ASP A 588 -17.51 -13.78 -42.31
C ASP A 588 -16.17 -13.33 -42.92
N LEU A 589 -15.51 -12.32 -42.34
CA LEU A 589 -14.16 -11.89 -42.73
C LEU A 589 -13.15 -13.04 -42.69
N SER A 590 -12.19 -13.03 -43.63
CA SER A 590 -10.98 -13.84 -43.50
C SER A 590 -10.08 -13.31 -42.36
N ASP A 591 -9.13 -14.12 -41.92
CA ASP A 591 -8.17 -13.71 -40.88
C ASP A 591 -7.37 -12.47 -41.33
N GLU A 592 -6.96 -12.44 -42.60
CA GLU A 592 -6.19 -11.36 -43.20
C GLU A 592 -7.02 -10.08 -43.36
N GLU A 593 -8.28 -10.20 -43.81
CA GLU A 593 -9.20 -9.06 -43.90
C GLU A 593 -9.48 -8.45 -42.52
N ALA A 594 -9.68 -9.29 -41.50
CA ALA A 594 -9.92 -8.83 -40.14
C ALA A 594 -8.68 -8.14 -39.53
N GLN A 595 -7.49 -8.71 -39.76
CA GLN A 595 -6.23 -8.10 -39.33
C GLN A 595 -5.95 -6.77 -40.03
N GLU A 596 -6.27 -6.64 -41.33
CA GLU A 596 -6.20 -5.37 -42.06
C GLU A 596 -7.18 -4.35 -41.48
N LEU A 597 -8.44 -4.73 -41.28
CA LEU A 597 -9.48 -3.84 -40.76
C LEU A 597 -9.11 -3.28 -39.38
N GLY A 598 -8.60 -4.13 -38.48
CA GLY A 598 -8.14 -3.71 -37.15
C GLY A 598 -7.01 -2.68 -37.22
N ARG A 599 -6.01 -2.92 -38.09
CA ARG A 599 -4.89 -1.98 -38.29
C ARG A 599 -5.34 -0.67 -38.91
N ARG A 600 -6.15 -0.72 -39.97
CA ARG A 600 -6.64 0.47 -40.67
C ARG A 600 -7.49 1.36 -39.76
N SER A 601 -8.26 0.75 -38.85
CA SER A 601 -9.08 1.47 -37.88
C SER A 601 -8.23 2.23 -36.84
N ILE A 602 -7.17 1.60 -36.30
CA ILE A 602 -6.22 2.31 -35.42
C ILE A 602 -5.43 3.37 -36.18
N TYR A 603 -5.03 3.10 -37.43
CA TYR A 603 -4.35 4.10 -38.27
C TYR A 603 -5.22 5.36 -38.47
N ALA A 604 -6.50 5.19 -38.80
CA ALA A 604 -7.42 6.32 -38.99
C ALA A 604 -7.56 7.17 -37.72
N ALA A 605 -7.65 6.51 -36.55
CA ALA A 605 -7.65 7.19 -35.27
C ALA A 605 -6.32 7.90 -34.99
N GLY A 606 -5.17 7.22 -35.16
CA GLY A 606 -3.84 7.79 -34.94
C GLY A 606 -3.49 8.95 -35.88
N HIS A 607 -4.12 9.04 -37.04
CA HIS A 607 -3.96 10.17 -37.96
C HIS A 607 -4.80 11.40 -37.56
N ARG A 608 -5.93 11.21 -36.87
CA ARG A 608 -6.88 12.28 -36.54
C ARG A 608 -6.82 12.73 -35.08
N ASP A 609 -6.65 11.80 -34.15
CA ASP A 609 -6.57 12.06 -32.73
C ASP A 609 -5.13 12.36 -32.31
N ALA A 610 -4.89 13.54 -31.75
CA ALA A 610 -3.56 14.00 -31.36
C ALA A 610 -2.89 13.10 -30.30
N PHE A 611 -3.70 12.43 -29.47
CA PHE A 611 -3.21 11.61 -28.38
C PHE A 611 -3.04 10.13 -28.73
N SER A 612 -3.39 9.74 -29.96
CA SER A 612 -3.22 8.37 -30.47
C SER A 612 -2.11 8.34 -31.53
N GLY A 613 -1.32 7.26 -31.59
CA GLY A 613 -0.39 7.07 -32.71
C GLY A 613 0.86 6.26 -32.37
N ASN A 614 1.96 6.62 -33.04
CA ASN A 614 3.25 5.93 -33.06
C ASN A 614 3.18 4.55 -33.73
N THR A 615 2.84 3.50 -33.00
CA THR A 615 2.80 2.14 -33.53
C THR A 615 1.49 1.43 -33.19
N ILE A 616 1.12 0.45 -34.02
CA ILE A 616 -0.08 -0.36 -33.88
C ILE A 616 0.34 -1.75 -33.47
N ASN A 617 -0.10 -2.21 -32.30
CA ASN A 617 0.04 -3.61 -31.89
C ASN A 617 -1.22 -4.37 -32.26
N LEU A 618 -1.06 -5.48 -32.97
CA LEU A 618 -2.15 -6.33 -33.42
C LEU A 618 -2.04 -7.73 -32.83
N TYR A 619 -3.13 -8.19 -32.21
CA TYR A 619 -3.26 -9.54 -31.66
C TYR A 619 -4.48 -10.24 -32.25
N HIS A 620 -4.39 -11.56 -32.39
CA HIS A 620 -5.48 -12.43 -32.84
C HIS A 620 -5.72 -13.53 -31.82
N VAL A 621 -6.90 -13.54 -31.21
CA VAL A 621 -7.36 -14.59 -30.30
C VAL A 621 -8.06 -15.69 -31.07
N LYS A 622 -7.54 -16.92 -30.97
CA LYS A 622 -8.12 -18.15 -31.51
C LYS A 622 -8.48 -19.13 -30.38
N GLU A 623 -9.05 -20.27 -30.75
CA GLU A 623 -9.46 -21.32 -29.79
C GLU A 623 -8.28 -21.89 -28.97
N ASP A 624 -7.09 -21.97 -29.57
CA ASP A 624 -5.87 -22.47 -28.92
C ASP A 624 -5.18 -21.42 -28.03
N GLY A 625 -5.54 -20.14 -28.16
CA GLY A 625 -4.94 -19.02 -27.45
C GLY A 625 -4.78 -17.80 -28.36
N TRP A 626 -4.09 -16.77 -27.86
CA TRP A 626 -3.81 -15.59 -28.67
C TRP A 626 -2.44 -15.67 -29.35
N LYS A 627 -2.31 -14.96 -30.47
CA LYS A 627 -1.06 -14.76 -31.21
C LYS A 627 -0.82 -13.28 -31.43
N PHE A 628 0.41 -12.84 -31.16
CA PHE A 628 0.87 -11.53 -31.56
C PHE A 628 1.16 -11.55 -33.07
N ILE A 629 0.49 -10.69 -33.83
CA ILE A 629 0.60 -10.65 -35.29
C ILE A 629 1.73 -9.70 -35.72
N GLY A 630 1.84 -8.53 -35.08
CA GLY A 630 2.91 -7.60 -35.39
C GLY A 630 2.76 -6.23 -34.73
N ASN A 631 3.86 -5.47 -34.78
CA ASN A 631 3.92 -4.06 -34.44
C ASN A 631 4.17 -3.25 -35.73
N TYR A 632 3.27 -2.32 -36.05
CA TYR A 632 3.31 -1.56 -37.30
C TYR A 632 3.48 -0.08 -37.02
N ASP A 633 4.45 0.56 -37.66
CA ASP A 633 4.67 2.00 -37.54
C ASP A 633 3.63 2.77 -38.35
N VAL A 634 2.90 3.69 -37.69
CA VAL A 634 1.82 4.47 -38.30
C VAL A 634 2.35 5.40 -39.40
N SER A 635 3.54 5.98 -39.21
CA SER A 635 4.18 6.86 -40.21
C SER A 635 4.60 6.06 -41.44
N LYS A 636 5.18 4.87 -41.26
CA LYS A 636 5.50 3.99 -42.39
C LYS A 636 4.24 3.58 -43.14
N MET A 637 3.19 3.17 -42.43
CA MET A 637 1.89 2.87 -43.06
C MET A 637 1.31 4.08 -43.81
N HIS A 638 1.58 5.30 -43.37
CA HIS A 638 1.14 6.52 -44.04
C HIS A 638 1.86 6.76 -45.37
N TYR A 639 3.20 6.74 -45.36
CA TYR A 639 4.03 7.12 -46.51
C TYR A 639 4.31 5.96 -47.46
N GLU A 640 4.61 4.77 -46.93
CA GLU A 640 4.98 3.58 -47.72
C GLU A 640 3.75 2.71 -48.08
N GLY A 641 2.61 2.98 -47.46
CA GLY A 641 1.37 2.23 -47.65
C GLY A 641 1.37 0.86 -46.98
N PRO A 642 0.23 0.13 -47.04
CA PRO A 642 0.10 -1.19 -46.43
C PRO A 642 0.78 -2.32 -47.23
N GLY A 643 1.39 -2.01 -48.39
CA GLY A 643 1.68 -2.95 -49.49
C GLY A 643 2.69 -4.07 -49.21
N ASN A 644 3.56 -3.94 -48.21
CA ASN A 644 4.51 -5.00 -47.83
C ASN A 644 4.01 -5.92 -46.70
N VAL A 645 2.70 -5.93 -46.42
CA VAL A 645 2.13 -6.75 -45.34
C VAL A 645 1.40 -7.97 -45.91
N PRO A 646 1.80 -9.21 -45.54
CA PRO A 646 1.10 -10.43 -45.97
C PRO A 646 -0.40 -10.35 -45.68
N GLY A 647 -1.24 -10.50 -46.72
CA GLY A 647 -2.68 -10.60 -46.60
C GLY A 647 -3.49 -9.30 -46.72
N ALA A 648 -2.87 -8.12 -46.88
CA ALA A 648 -3.63 -6.89 -47.07
C ALA A 648 -4.20 -6.79 -48.50
N PRO A 649 -5.54 -6.67 -48.70
CA PRO A 649 -6.07 -6.19 -49.97
C PRO A 649 -5.57 -4.77 -50.13
N GLY A 650 -4.71 -4.51 -51.11
CA GLY A 650 -3.90 -3.28 -51.28
C GLY A 650 -4.65 -1.95 -51.47
N HIS A 651 -5.91 -1.85 -51.03
CA HIS A 651 -6.78 -0.70 -51.20
C HIS A 651 -7.44 -0.33 -49.87
N GLY A 652 -6.67 0.28 -48.96
CA GLY A 652 -7.20 0.90 -47.76
C GLY A 652 -8.01 2.17 -48.08
N TYR A 653 -9.07 2.42 -47.30
CA TYR A 653 -9.93 3.61 -47.39
C TYR A 653 -9.09 4.90 -47.49
N GLY A 654 -9.18 5.59 -48.63
CA GLY A 654 -8.51 6.86 -48.88
C GLY A 654 -7.02 6.80 -49.24
N TYR A 655 -6.41 5.61 -49.39
CA TYR A 655 -5.03 5.49 -49.89
C TYR A 655 -5.01 5.79 -51.41
N ALA A 656 -5.77 5.05 -52.21
CA ALA A 656 -5.86 5.26 -53.66
C ALA A 656 -6.34 6.68 -54.06
N ILE A 657 -7.22 7.31 -53.27
CA ILE A 657 -7.76 8.66 -53.57
C ILE A 657 -6.76 9.78 -53.22
N ARG A 658 -5.78 9.55 -52.33
CA ARG A 658 -4.81 10.58 -51.90
C ARG A 658 -3.49 10.54 -52.66
N VAL A 659 -3.10 9.37 -53.18
CA VAL A 659 -1.84 9.18 -53.92
C VAL A 659 -2.04 8.87 -55.40
N GLU A 660 -3.26 9.05 -55.94
CA GLU A 660 -3.45 9.16 -57.39
C GLU A 660 -2.71 10.42 -57.89
N GLY A 661 -1.47 10.23 -58.32
CA GLY A 661 -0.65 11.21 -59.02
C GLY A 661 0.14 12.22 -58.17
N ARG A 662 0.14 12.17 -56.83
CA ARG A 662 0.94 13.09 -55.99
C ARG A 662 1.46 12.44 -54.71
N SER A 663 2.79 12.49 -54.51
CA SER A 663 3.44 12.17 -53.23
C SER A 663 3.62 13.45 -52.40
N SER A 664 3.66 13.34 -51.07
CA SER A 664 3.92 14.46 -50.15
C SER A 664 5.42 14.73 -49.95
N ALA A 665 6.26 14.44 -50.95
CA ALA A 665 7.60 15.01 -50.99
C ALA A 665 7.48 16.53 -51.04
N ASN A 666 8.44 17.24 -50.44
CA ASN A 666 8.55 18.70 -50.66
C ASN A 666 8.47 18.97 -52.17
N PRO A 667 7.86 20.10 -52.60
CA PRO A 667 7.87 20.46 -54.02
C PRO A 667 9.33 20.42 -54.51
N PRO A 668 9.59 19.93 -55.74
CA PRO A 668 10.92 20.01 -56.31
C PRO A 668 11.40 21.46 -56.23
N SER A 669 12.67 21.66 -55.90
CA SER A 669 13.30 22.97 -56.12
C SER A 669 13.17 23.31 -57.60
N GLU A 670 12.93 24.59 -57.91
CA GLU A 670 12.74 25.14 -59.26
C GLU A 670 13.88 24.83 -60.28
N ASP A 671 14.93 24.12 -59.85
CA ASP A 671 16.06 23.70 -60.67
C ASP A 671 15.88 22.29 -61.32
N GLU A 672 14.83 21.53 -60.98
CA GLU A 672 14.59 20.18 -61.54
C GLU A 672 13.53 20.15 -62.67
N GLU A 673 12.81 21.25 -62.94
CA GLU A 673 11.82 21.32 -64.03
C GLU A 673 12.45 21.57 -65.42
N GLU A 674 13.73 21.95 -65.50
CA GLU A 674 14.40 22.18 -66.80
C GLU A 674 15.06 20.91 -67.40
N GLU A 675 15.20 19.80 -66.66
CA GLU A 675 15.77 18.56 -67.21
C GLU A 675 14.71 17.65 -67.86
N GLU A 676 13.47 17.62 -67.36
CA GLU A 676 12.41 16.74 -67.91
C GLU A 676 11.81 17.25 -69.24
N GLU A 677 11.83 18.55 -69.55
CA GLU A 677 11.39 19.04 -70.87
C GLU A 677 12.40 18.77 -72.00
N SER A 678 13.64 18.34 -71.67
CA SER A 678 14.67 18.07 -72.69
C SER A 678 14.73 16.61 -73.17
N GLU A 679 14.11 15.67 -72.45
CA GLU A 679 14.10 14.24 -72.81
C GLU A 679 12.84 13.81 -73.61
N GLU A 680 11.76 14.62 -73.63
CA GLU A 680 10.56 14.33 -74.43
C GLU A 680 10.66 14.75 -75.93
N GLU A 681 11.76 15.39 -76.37
CA GLU A 681 12.00 15.71 -77.79
C GLU A 681 12.91 14.71 -78.55
N GLU A 682 13.39 13.62 -77.92
CA GLU A 682 14.29 12.63 -78.57
C GLU A 682 13.79 11.16 -78.65
N GLU A 683 12.51 10.84 -78.39
CA GLU A 683 11.91 9.50 -78.70
C GLU A 683 10.90 9.46 -79.87
#